data_AF-A0A660XN96-F1
#
_entry.id   AF-A0A660XN96-F1
#
_cell.length_a   1.000
_cell.length_b   1.000
_cell.length_c   1.000
_cell.angle_alpha   90.00
_cell.angle_beta   90.00
_cell.angle_gamma   90.00
#
_symmetry.space_group_name_H-M   'P 1'
#
loop_
_entity.id
_entity.type
_entity.pdbx_description
1 polymer ?
#
loop_
_entity_poly.entity_id
_entity_poly.type
_entity_poly.pdbx_seq_one_letter_code
_entity_poly.pdbx_strand_id
1 'polypeptide(L)'
;MLDNAFIKSVIDEMVNKFGKENSERIKIGVTQMQKFWLKEDGTSEDFKKFCFNNFIVDEEMIDKSFQRLENSFEDIDGLLIELNRELQWNLQVDTGPILPIDYLIANFDLASHVDEDLYKSKVAFFVLLNFKVHNLDECIKYGEKWSRRDWAETRLAQKFTARVPSDVKQGIHEAFISADNYISNYNIYMHNLLTEDGKRLFPEGLKLISHWGLRDELKAQYDKEDGFPRQQIIYEVMGKIISQEIPEVVINNPNVDWKVSTNEVYGENISSSKEPDTRYANLLKIFHAEKTADPYYPLYPTFIDRRFNRDREIPENVVKQLFVDLLTSKEFRKTGKLIEKRLNRSLEPFDIWYKGFKSRSVYNEDELNKIVSLKYPDVKAFEEKIPETLIKLGFDKETADFLHSKIEVDPARGAGHAMGAGRRLDKAHLRTRVPEGGMNYKGFNIAMHELGHNVEQTFSLYRIDYTLLQGVPNTAFTEAFAFVFQGRDLEVLGINEKDEDKEYLKALNQLWSVCEIAGVSLVDMGVWHWMYDHSEATPSELKNATIEIAKDIWNKYFYPVLGHKDATILAIYSHMIDAGLYLPDYPVGYIIQFQIEEYIKEKNLANEMERMCKLGSITPDYWIKQAVGESISVEPLLKAARRALKAIG
;
A
#
# COMPACT_ATOMS: atom_id res chain seq x y z
N MET A 1 18.04 21.47 -22.67
CA MET A 1 16.76 21.24 -23.37
C MET A 1 16.83 21.82 -24.77
N LEU A 2 16.15 21.20 -25.73
CA LEU A 2 16.06 21.71 -27.10
C LEU A 2 15.21 22.98 -27.15
N ASP A 3 15.61 23.93 -28.00
CA ASP A 3 14.93 25.22 -28.16
C ASP A 3 13.52 25.08 -28.75
N ASN A 4 12.56 25.86 -28.23
CA ASN A 4 11.16 25.78 -28.65
C ASN A 4 10.94 26.23 -30.10
N ALA A 5 11.73 27.17 -30.62
CA ALA A 5 11.63 27.59 -32.02
C ALA A 5 12.17 26.51 -32.96
N PHE A 6 13.25 25.84 -32.58
CA PHE A 6 13.74 24.65 -33.29
C PHE A 6 12.67 23.55 -33.35
N ILE A 7 12.04 23.22 -32.22
CA ILE A 7 11.00 22.18 -32.17
C ILE A 7 9.80 22.53 -33.03
N LYS A 8 9.37 23.79 -33.03
CA LYS A 8 8.31 24.26 -33.93
C LYS A 8 8.70 24.06 -35.41
N SER A 9 9.94 24.37 -35.78
CA SER A 9 10.44 24.11 -37.15
C SER A 9 10.38 22.62 -37.50
N VAL A 10 10.80 21.72 -36.60
CA VAL A 10 10.72 20.27 -36.83
C VAL A 10 9.28 19.83 -37.05
N ILE A 11 8.33 20.30 -36.23
CA ILE A 11 6.90 19.98 -36.38
C ILE A 11 6.38 20.47 -37.74
N ASP A 12 6.63 21.73 -38.10
CA ASP A 12 6.16 22.31 -39.36
C ASP A 12 6.72 21.53 -40.57
N GLU A 13 7.99 21.15 -40.54
CA GLU A 13 8.61 20.34 -41.59
C GLU A 13 8.06 18.90 -41.65
N MET A 14 7.80 18.28 -40.50
CA MET A 14 7.17 16.95 -40.43
C MET A 14 5.75 16.98 -40.96
N VAL A 15 4.95 17.99 -40.63
CA VAL A 15 3.59 18.17 -41.16
C VAL A 15 3.61 18.32 -42.68
N ASN A 16 4.58 19.06 -43.21
CA ASN A 16 4.76 19.19 -44.66
C ASN A 16 5.14 17.85 -45.33
N LYS A 17 5.89 16.98 -44.66
CA LYS A 17 6.31 15.66 -45.19
C LYS A 17 5.24 14.58 -45.05
N PHE A 18 4.59 14.52 -43.89
CA PHE A 18 3.71 13.41 -43.48
C PHE A 18 2.22 13.74 -43.53
N GLY A 19 1.84 14.94 -43.97
CA GLY A 19 0.45 15.34 -44.18
C GLY A 19 -0.17 16.10 -43.01
N LYS A 20 -1.16 16.95 -43.34
CA LYS A 20 -1.85 17.82 -42.37
C LYS A 20 -2.78 17.05 -41.44
N GLU A 21 -3.31 15.93 -41.90
CA GLU A 21 -4.12 14.99 -41.13
C GLU A 21 -3.38 14.43 -39.92
N ASN A 22 -2.04 14.33 -39.98
CA ASN A 22 -1.19 13.87 -38.90
C ASN A 22 -0.71 14.98 -37.96
N SER A 23 -1.14 16.23 -38.16
CA SER A 23 -0.53 17.39 -37.50
C SER A 23 -0.58 17.33 -35.98
N GLU A 24 -1.69 16.85 -35.41
CA GLU A 24 -1.85 16.76 -33.96
C GLU A 24 -0.98 15.65 -33.38
N ARG A 25 -0.94 14.48 -34.00
CA ARG A 25 -0.06 13.36 -33.59
C ARG A 25 1.42 13.75 -33.64
N ILE A 26 1.85 14.42 -34.71
CA ILE A 26 3.22 14.93 -34.86
C ILE A 26 3.54 15.92 -33.74
N LYS A 27 2.68 16.91 -33.54
CA LYS A 27 2.88 17.95 -32.53
C LYS A 27 2.98 17.34 -31.12
N ILE A 28 2.08 16.44 -30.77
CA ILE A 28 2.07 15.74 -29.48
C ILE A 28 3.36 14.92 -29.33
N GLY A 29 3.65 14.03 -30.28
CA GLY A 29 4.78 13.12 -30.22
C GLY A 29 6.12 13.84 -30.09
N VAL A 30 6.37 14.85 -30.93
CA VAL A 30 7.60 15.64 -30.90
C VAL A 30 7.74 16.43 -29.59
N THR A 31 6.64 16.99 -29.08
CA THR A 31 6.64 17.76 -27.82
C THR A 31 6.86 16.85 -26.60
N GLN A 32 6.28 15.66 -26.60
CA GLN A 32 6.51 14.64 -25.56
C GLN A 32 7.98 14.22 -25.55
N MET A 33 8.53 13.90 -26.72
CA MET A 33 9.93 13.50 -26.88
C MET A 33 10.90 14.60 -26.42
N GLN A 34 10.61 15.87 -26.73
CA GLN A 34 11.42 17.03 -26.33
C GLN A 34 11.64 17.09 -24.81
N LYS A 35 10.62 16.76 -24.01
CA LYS A 35 10.70 16.85 -22.54
C LYS A 35 11.77 15.93 -21.93
N PHE A 36 12.10 14.84 -22.59
CA PHE A 36 13.01 13.82 -22.08
C PHE A 36 14.32 13.70 -22.87
N TRP A 37 14.49 14.48 -23.95
CA TRP A 37 15.71 14.46 -24.75
C TRP A 37 16.84 15.26 -24.09
N LEU A 38 17.89 14.54 -23.68
CA LEU A 38 19.07 15.07 -23.04
C LEU A 38 20.25 15.16 -24.03
N LYS A 39 21.33 15.83 -23.62
CA LYS A 39 22.53 16.00 -24.46
C LYS A 39 23.19 14.67 -24.82
N GLU A 40 23.16 13.70 -23.90
CA GLU A 40 23.66 12.34 -24.10
C GLU A 40 22.86 11.55 -25.14
N ASP A 41 21.63 11.97 -25.46
CA ASP A 41 20.80 11.28 -26.43
C ASP A 41 21.13 11.60 -27.88
N GLY A 42 21.82 12.72 -28.11
CA GLY A 42 22.19 13.20 -29.43
C GLY A 42 21.98 14.71 -29.58
N THR A 43 22.46 15.23 -30.71
CA THR A 43 22.31 16.64 -31.08
C THR A 43 20.87 16.98 -31.51
N SER A 44 20.57 18.27 -31.68
CA SER A 44 19.29 18.70 -32.26
C SER A 44 19.03 18.07 -33.64
N GLU A 45 20.08 17.86 -34.42
CA GLU A 45 19.96 17.21 -35.74
C GLU A 45 19.65 15.72 -35.61
N ASP A 46 20.22 15.04 -34.60
CA ASP A 46 19.90 13.63 -34.33
C ASP A 46 18.45 13.46 -33.86
N PHE A 47 17.95 14.39 -33.03
CA PHE A 47 16.54 14.47 -32.64
C PHE A 47 15.64 14.58 -33.87
N LYS A 48 15.93 15.55 -34.77
CA LYS A 48 15.16 15.75 -36.00
C LYS A 48 15.17 14.50 -36.88
N LYS A 49 16.35 13.93 -37.15
CA LYS A 49 16.49 12.69 -37.93
C LYS A 49 15.69 11.55 -37.30
N PHE A 50 15.73 11.40 -35.98
CA PHE A 50 14.97 10.38 -35.27
C PHE A 50 13.47 10.54 -35.52
N CYS A 51 12.91 11.75 -35.35
CA CYS A 51 11.51 12.01 -35.62
C CYS A 51 11.11 11.66 -37.06
N PHE A 52 11.92 12.07 -38.04
CA PHE A 52 11.64 11.83 -39.46
C PHE A 52 11.75 10.37 -39.90
N ASN A 53 12.53 9.56 -39.16
CA ASN A 53 12.73 8.15 -39.48
C ASN A 53 11.76 7.22 -38.75
N ASN A 54 11.24 7.65 -37.60
CA ASN A 54 10.49 6.77 -36.69
C ASN A 54 9.02 7.19 -36.48
N PHE A 55 8.55 8.30 -37.03
CA PHE A 55 7.13 8.64 -37.00
C PHE A 55 6.35 7.75 -37.97
N ILE A 56 5.31 7.08 -37.47
CA ILE A 56 4.50 6.14 -38.25
C ILE A 56 3.18 6.81 -38.69
N VAL A 57 3.01 6.90 -40.01
CA VAL A 57 1.76 7.36 -40.65
C VAL A 57 0.76 6.21 -40.86
N ASP A 58 1.26 5.04 -41.27
CA ASP A 58 0.44 3.86 -41.60
C ASP A 58 -0.10 3.17 -40.35
N GLU A 59 -1.43 3.08 -40.22
CA GLU A 59 -2.12 2.47 -39.09
C GLU A 59 -1.74 0.99 -38.90
N GLU A 60 -1.55 0.23 -39.99
CA GLU A 60 -1.15 -1.18 -39.89
C GLU A 60 0.25 -1.33 -39.25
N MET A 61 1.14 -0.37 -39.53
CA MET A 61 2.47 -0.33 -38.93
C MET A 61 2.43 0.10 -37.47
N ILE A 62 1.52 0.99 -37.07
CA ILE A 62 1.31 1.34 -35.65
C ILE A 62 0.89 0.08 -34.88
N ASP A 63 -0.05 -0.69 -35.41
CA ASP A 63 -0.53 -1.91 -34.77
C ASP A 63 0.54 -2.98 -34.62
N LYS A 64 1.33 -3.21 -35.68
CA LYS A 64 2.47 -4.13 -35.61
C LYS A 64 3.52 -3.67 -34.61
N SER A 65 3.80 -2.36 -34.56
CA SER A 65 4.74 -1.79 -33.60
C SER A 65 4.24 -1.93 -32.16
N PHE A 66 2.97 -1.64 -31.90
CA PHE A 66 2.36 -1.85 -30.60
C PHE A 66 2.46 -3.32 -30.16
N GLN A 67 2.08 -4.28 -31.02
CA GLN A 67 2.10 -5.70 -30.63
C GLN A 67 3.51 -6.17 -30.29
N ARG A 68 4.52 -5.70 -31.03
CA ARG A 68 5.92 -6.03 -30.75
C ARG A 68 6.39 -5.42 -29.43
N LEU A 69 6.00 -4.18 -29.14
CA LEU A 69 6.30 -3.51 -27.88
C LEU A 69 5.62 -4.24 -26.70
N GLU A 70 4.33 -4.55 -26.82
CA GLU A 70 3.59 -5.31 -25.83
C GLU A 70 4.27 -6.65 -25.51
N ASN A 71 4.56 -7.46 -26.53
CA ASN A 71 5.24 -8.74 -26.34
C ASN A 71 6.63 -8.57 -25.71
N SER A 72 7.38 -7.54 -26.14
CA SER A 72 8.72 -7.27 -25.60
C SER A 72 8.66 -6.84 -24.14
N PHE A 73 7.67 -6.04 -23.74
CA PHE A 73 7.51 -5.64 -22.35
C PHE A 73 7.00 -6.79 -21.47
N GLU A 74 6.14 -7.67 -21.98
CA GLU A 74 5.79 -8.92 -21.28
C GLU A 74 7.04 -9.77 -21.02
N ASP A 75 7.91 -9.94 -22.02
CA ASP A 75 9.16 -10.69 -21.87
C ASP A 75 10.15 -10.01 -20.91
N ILE A 76 10.38 -8.70 -21.06
CA ILE A 76 11.31 -7.95 -20.20
C ILE A 76 10.83 -7.97 -18.74
N ASP A 77 9.59 -7.55 -18.50
CA ASP A 77 9.06 -7.43 -17.14
C ASP A 77 8.98 -8.85 -16.48
N GLY A 78 8.55 -9.87 -17.24
CA GLY A 78 8.49 -11.26 -16.77
C GLY A 78 9.85 -11.87 -16.42
N LEU A 79 10.85 -11.75 -17.31
CA LEU A 79 12.18 -12.32 -17.08
C LEU A 79 12.90 -11.64 -15.91
N LEU A 80 12.67 -10.34 -15.69
CA LEU A 80 13.24 -9.64 -14.54
C LEU A 80 12.61 -10.09 -13.22
N ILE A 81 11.29 -10.31 -13.20
CA ILE A 81 10.58 -10.87 -12.04
C ILE A 81 11.10 -12.28 -11.73
N GLU A 82 11.21 -13.14 -12.74
CA GLU A 82 11.76 -14.48 -12.60
C GLU A 82 13.21 -14.44 -12.09
N LEU A 83 14.09 -13.64 -12.70
CA LEU A 83 15.48 -13.54 -12.28
C LEU A 83 15.58 -13.06 -10.83
N ASN A 84 14.84 -12.01 -10.46
CA ASN A 84 14.85 -11.51 -9.08
C ASN A 84 14.37 -12.58 -8.09
N ARG A 85 13.35 -13.39 -8.45
CA ARG A 85 12.91 -14.53 -7.64
C ARG A 85 14.06 -15.51 -7.37
N GLU A 86 14.78 -15.91 -8.42
CA GLU A 86 15.88 -16.87 -8.31
C GLU A 86 17.04 -16.32 -7.48
N LEU A 87 17.40 -15.05 -7.65
CA LEU A 87 18.47 -14.40 -6.89
C LEU A 87 18.13 -14.23 -5.40
N GLN A 88 16.84 -14.12 -5.07
CA GLN A 88 16.37 -14.00 -3.68
C GLN A 88 15.97 -15.34 -3.05
N TRP A 89 16.07 -16.45 -3.79
CA TRP A 89 15.50 -17.75 -3.41
C TRP A 89 15.92 -18.20 -2.00
N ASN A 90 17.23 -18.22 -1.72
CA ASN A 90 17.74 -18.68 -0.43
C ASN A 90 17.39 -17.75 0.75
N LEU A 91 17.05 -16.49 0.50
CA LEU A 91 16.61 -15.55 1.53
C LEU A 91 15.12 -15.69 1.84
N GLN A 92 14.32 -16.17 0.90
CA GLN A 92 12.86 -16.19 1.00
C GLN A 92 12.30 -17.60 1.25
N VAL A 93 12.93 -18.61 0.66
CA VAL A 93 12.52 -20.02 0.71
C VAL A 93 13.38 -20.78 1.70
N ASP A 94 12.77 -21.66 2.50
CA ASP A 94 13.46 -22.42 3.53
C ASP A 94 14.29 -23.58 2.95
N THR A 95 15.47 -23.25 2.43
CA THR A 95 16.42 -24.18 1.78
C THR A 95 17.62 -24.57 2.65
N GLY A 96 17.60 -24.25 3.96
CA GLY A 96 18.74 -24.48 4.88
C GLY A 96 19.25 -23.18 5.52
N PRO A 97 20.47 -23.10 6.06
CA PRO A 97 21.00 -21.84 6.62
C PRO A 97 21.25 -20.76 5.54
N ILE A 98 20.95 -19.49 5.84
CA ILE A 98 21.34 -18.35 4.98
C ILE A 98 22.84 -18.13 5.10
N LEU A 99 23.52 -17.99 3.97
CA LEU A 99 24.96 -17.70 3.88
C LEU A 99 25.20 -16.21 3.62
N PRO A 100 26.37 -15.65 4.01
CA PRO A 100 26.72 -14.26 3.70
C PRO A 100 26.66 -13.92 2.21
N ILE A 101 26.94 -14.89 1.33
CA ILE A 101 26.88 -14.71 -0.13
C ILE A 101 25.44 -14.51 -0.64
N ASP A 102 24.42 -15.06 0.03
CA ASP A 102 23.03 -14.92 -0.40
C ASP A 102 22.57 -13.46 -0.35
N TYR A 103 23.04 -12.68 0.64
CA TYR A 103 22.79 -11.25 0.70
C TYR A 103 23.46 -10.48 -0.44
N LEU A 104 24.68 -10.87 -0.82
CA LEU A 104 25.39 -10.24 -1.94
C LEU A 104 24.71 -10.53 -3.28
N ILE A 105 24.20 -11.75 -3.46
CA ILE A 105 23.44 -12.16 -4.66
C ILE A 105 22.09 -11.43 -4.71
N ALA A 106 21.36 -11.37 -3.60
CA ALA A 106 20.06 -10.71 -3.55
C ALA A 106 20.11 -9.18 -3.77
N ASN A 107 21.27 -8.55 -3.53
CA ASN A 107 21.49 -7.14 -3.81
C ASN A 107 21.77 -6.84 -5.30
N PHE A 108 21.90 -7.85 -6.15
CA PHE A 108 22.09 -7.66 -7.58
C PHE A 108 20.72 -7.50 -8.27
N ASP A 109 20.40 -6.28 -8.71
CA ASP A 109 19.15 -5.96 -9.40
C ASP A 109 19.39 -5.38 -10.80
N LEU A 110 19.07 -6.17 -11.84
CA LEU A 110 19.13 -5.73 -13.25
C LEU A 110 18.01 -4.76 -13.63
N ALA A 111 16.84 -4.81 -12.96
CA ALA A 111 15.70 -3.97 -13.29
C ALA A 111 16.03 -2.47 -13.07
N SER A 112 16.94 -2.17 -12.16
CA SER A 112 17.41 -0.82 -11.82
C SER A 112 17.92 0.00 -13.02
N HIS A 113 18.38 -0.64 -14.10
CA HIS A 113 18.94 0.01 -15.29
C HIS A 113 18.00 0.05 -16.50
N VAL A 114 16.89 -0.70 -16.48
CA VAL A 114 16.03 -0.93 -17.65
C VAL A 114 15.47 0.37 -18.22
N ASP A 115 14.95 1.25 -17.35
CA ASP A 115 14.43 2.56 -17.77
C ASP A 115 15.48 3.37 -18.54
N GLU A 116 16.70 3.44 -17.99
CA GLU A 116 17.81 4.20 -18.58
C GLU A 116 18.22 3.61 -19.93
N ASP A 117 18.28 2.28 -20.02
CA ASP A 117 18.62 1.57 -21.25
C ASP A 117 17.53 1.69 -22.33
N LEU A 118 16.26 1.79 -21.96
CA LEU A 118 15.15 2.09 -22.88
C LEU A 118 15.26 3.51 -23.48
N TYR A 119 15.77 4.48 -22.73
CA TYR A 119 16.11 5.80 -23.27
C TYR A 119 17.37 5.76 -24.15
N LYS A 120 18.44 5.10 -23.70
CA LYS A 120 19.70 4.97 -24.46
C LYS A 120 19.50 4.29 -25.82
N SER A 121 18.73 3.21 -25.84
CA SER A 121 18.36 2.45 -27.05
C SER A 121 17.31 3.15 -27.93
N LYS A 122 16.76 4.28 -27.47
CA LYS A 122 15.73 5.09 -28.14
C LYS A 122 14.33 4.45 -28.22
N VAL A 123 14.10 3.33 -27.55
CA VAL A 123 12.77 2.70 -27.46
C VAL A 123 11.78 3.64 -26.77
N ALA A 124 12.17 4.28 -25.66
CA ALA A 124 11.33 5.25 -24.97
C ALA A 124 10.91 6.41 -25.88
N PHE A 125 11.84 6.93 -26.68
CA PHE A 125 11.55 8.02 -27.63
C PHE A 125 10.67 7.57 -28.80
N PHE A 126 10.84 6.32 -29.28
CA PHE A 126 9.93 5.76 -30.28
C PHE A 126 8.49 5.70 -29.76
N VAL A 127 8.30 5.28 -28.51
CA VAL A 127 6.98 5.24 -27.87
C VAL A 127 6.42 6.66 -27.72
N LEU A 128 7.18 7.58 -27.12
CA LEU A 128 6.75 8.97 -26.91
C LEU A 128 6.46 9.73 -28.21
N LEU A 129 7.08 9.34 -29.33
CA LEU A 129 6.82 9.94 -30.64
C LEU A 129 5.50 9.46 -31.26
N ASN A 130 5.11 8.22 -31.03
CA ASN A 130 4.01 7.57 -31.76
C ASN A 130 2.74 7.35 -30.93
N PHE A 131 2.85 7.26 -29.61
CA PHE A 131 1.74 7.03 -28.68
C PHE A 131 1.56 8.23 -27.74
N LYS A 132 0.33 8.67 -27.55
CA LYS A 132 0.01 9.81 -26.70
C LYS A 132 0.09 9.41 -25.22
N VAL A 133 0.78 10.21 -24.42
CA VAL A 133 0.72 10.12 -22.96
C VAL A 133 -0.54 10.83 -22.48
N HIS A 134 -1.42 10.08 -21.82
CA HIS A 134 -2.58 10.62 -21.13
C HIS A 134 -2.30 10.80 -19.64
N ASN A 135 -2.66 11.97 -19.10
CA ASN A 135 -2.63 12.20 -17.65
C ASN A 135 -3.91 11.67 -16.99
N LEU A 136 -3.93 11.61 -15.65
CA LEU A 136 -5.08 11.08 -14.92
C LEU A 136 -6.40 11.80 -15.23
N ASP A 137 -6.39 13.13 -15.37
CA ASP A 137 -7.60 13.90 -15.70
C ASP A 137 -8.20 13.48 -17.05
N GLU A 138 -7.37 13.24 -18.06
CA GLU A 138 -7.82 12.71 -19.35
C GLU A 138 -8.35 11.28 -19.21
N CYS A 139 -7.67 10.41 -18.45
CA CYS A 139 -8.11 9.05 -18.19
C CYS A 139 -9.47 9.00 -17.49
N ILE A 140 -9.70 9.83 -16.47
CA ILE A 140 -11.00 9.91 -15.77
C ILE A 140 -12.08 10.46 -16.70
N LYS A 141 -11.77 11.51 -17.48
CA LYS A 141 -12.76 12.20 -18.31
C LYS A 141 -13.19 11.41 -19.54
N TYR A 142 -12.26 10.68 -20.15
CA TYR A 142 -12.47 10.03 -21.45
C TYR A 142 -12.36 8.51 -21.41
N GLY A 143 -11.77 7.93 -20.36
CA GLY A 143 -11.46 6.50 -20.26
C GLY A 143 -12.68 5.58 -20.31
N GLU A 144 -13.87 6.05 -19.89
CA GLU A 144 -15.11 5.28 -20.05
C GLU A 144 -15.52 5.07 -21.52
N LYS A 145 -15.00 5.90 -22.44
CA LYS A 145 -15.27 5.84 -23.89
C LYS A 145 -14.16 5.15 -24.67
N TRP A 146 -13.05 4.84 -24.00
CA TRP A 146 -11.89 4.20 -24.60
C TRP A 146 -12.15 2.73 -24.83
N SER A 147 -11.67 2.24 -25.98
CA SER A 147 -11.55 0.82 -26.22
C SER A 147 -10.50 0.20 -25.31
N ARG A 148 -10.48 -1.13 -25.22
CA ARG A 148 -9.41 -1.87 -24.54
C ARG A 148 -8.03 -1.55 -25.11
N ARG A 149 -7.95 -1.35 -26.44
CA ARG A 149 -6.72 -0.96 -27.11
C ARG A 149 -6.25 0.43 -26.69
N ASP A 150 -7.14 1.42 -26.62
CA ASP A 150 -6.80 2.78 -26.20
C ASP A 150 -6.22 2.80 -24.77
N TRP A 151 -6.78 2.00 -23.86
CA TRP A 151 -6.23 1.81 -22.52
C TRP A 151 -4.83 1.20 -22.54
N ALA A 152 -4.61 0.17 -23.36
CA ALA A 152 -3.32 -0.49 -23.45
C ALA A 152 -2.23 0.43 -24.05
N GLU A 153 -2.56 1.23 -25.06
CA GLU A 153 -1.67 2.29 -25.59
C GLU A 153 -1.37 3.36 -24.55
N THR A 154 -2.37 3.72 -23.75
CA THR A 154 -2.18 4.66 -22.63
C THR A 154 -1.18 4.11 -21.62
N ARG A 155 -1.29 2.84 -21.21
CA ARG A 155 -0.32 2.20 -20.29
C ARG A 155 1.07 2.10 -20.88
N LEU A 156 1.18 1.77 -22.17
CA LEU A 156 2.46 1.76 -22.89
C LEU A 156 3.14 3.14 -22.84
N ALA A 157 2.43 4.21 -23.16
CA ALA A 157 2.99 5.55 -23.16
C ALA A 157 3.33 6.04 -21.74
N GLN A 158 2.52 5.69 -20.74
CA GLN A 158 2.72 6.09 -19.34
C GLN A 158 3.97 5.49 -18.68
N LYS A 159 4.53 4.40 -19.21
CA LYS A 159 5.84 3.90 -18.78
C LYS A 159 6.95 4.97 -18.91
N PHE A 160 6.78 5.96 -19.79
CA PHE A 160 7.80 6.97 -20.10
C PHE A 160 7.42 8.40 -19.67
N THR A 161 6.68 8.55 -18.57
CA THR A 161 6.30 9.88 -18.04
C THR A 161 7.37 10.57 -17.20
N ALA A 162 8.49 9.90 -16.93
CA ALA A 162 9.59 10.39 -16.12
C ALA A 162 10.94 9.83 -16.60
N ARG A 163 12.03 10.53 -16.27
CA ARG A 163 13.40 10.06 -16.46
C ARG A 163 14.27 10.58 -15.31
N VAL A 164 14.24 9.85 -14.19
CA VAL A 164 14.94 10.22 -12.96
C VAL A 164 16.37 9.65 -12.99
N PRO A 165 17.41 10.48 -12.80
CA PRO A 165 18.79 10.02 -12.68
C PRO A 165 18.99 9.01 -11.54
N SER A 166 19.95 8.11 -11.72
CA SER A 166 20.23 7.05 -10.75
C SER A 166 20.75 7.57 -9.40
N ASP A 167 21.54 8.64 -9.39
CA ASP A 167 22.01 9.31 -8.18
C ASP A 167 20.87 9.94 -7.37
N VAL A 168 19.86 10.51 -8.05
CA VAL A 168 18.63 11.01 -7.41
C VAL A 168 17.82 9.85 -6.82
N LYS A 169 17.60 8.76 -7.58
CA LYS A 169 16.91 7.56 -7.08
C LYS A 169 17.63 6.98 -5.85
N GLN A 170 18.96 6.93 -5.88
CA GLN A 170 19.80 6.45 -4.79
C GLN A 170 19.66 7.33 -3.54
N GLY A 171 19.71 8.66 -3.69
CA GLY A 171 19.57 9.60 -2.57
C GLY A 171 18.19 9.50 -1.89
N ILE A 172 17.13 9.27 -2.66
CA ILE A 172 15.79 8.96 -2.12
C ILE A 172 15.84 7.66 -1.32
N HIS A 173 16.35 6.58 -1.92
CA HIS A 173 16.43 5.28 -1.26
C HIS A 173 17.21 5.33 0.08
N GLU A 174 18.34 6.04 0.12
CA GLU A 174 19.13 6.24 1.34
C GLU A 174 18.38 7.00 2.43
N ALA A 175 17.61 8.03 2.06
CA ALA A 175 16.78 8.79 3.00
C ALA A 175 15.70 7.90 3.64
N PHE A 176 15.03 7.08 2.83
CA PHE A 176 14.04 6.11 3.30
C PHE A 176 14.65 5.04 4.22
N ILE A 177 15.79 4.43 3.84
CA ILE A 177 16.51 3.47 4.69
C ILE A 177 16.90 4.10 6.04
N SER A 178 17.39 5.33 6.03
CA SER A 178 17.77 6.01 7.28
C SER A 178 16.56 6.22 8.20
N ALA A 179 15.40 6.53 7.66
CA ALA A 179 14.17 6.73 8.44
C ALA A 179 13.61 5.40 8.96
N ASP A 180 13.58 4.36 8.12
CA ASP A 180 13.19 3.00 8.53
C ASP A 180 14.12 2.46 9.64
N ASN A 181 15.43 2.64 9.49
CA ASN A 181 16.39 2.23 10.53
C ASN A 181 16.17 2.98 11.85
N TYR A 182 15.85 4.29 11.81
CA TYR A 182 15.48 5.04 13.00
C TYR A 182 14.25 4.43 13.68
N ILE A 183 13.18 4.17 12.93
CA ILE A 183 11.93 3.60 13.46
C ILE A 183 12.13 2.18 13.99
N SER A 184 12.83 1.31 13.25
CA SER A 184 13.11 -0.08 13.61
C SER A 184 13.92 -0.20 14.92
N ASN A 185 14.80 0.77 15.18
CA ASN A 185 15.56 0.82 16.42
C ASN A 185 14.85 1.59 17.55
N TYR A 186 13.72 2.23 17.29
CA TYR A 186 12.97 3.01 18.28
C TYR A 186 12.11 2.10 19.16
N ASN A 187 12.70 1.59 20.24
CA ASN A 187 12.05 0.62 21.14
C ASN A 187 11.91 1.17 22.55
N ILE A 188 10.83 0.82 23.23
CA ILE A 188 10.59 1.14 24.64
C ILE A 188 10.59 -0.15 25.45
N TYR A 189 11.37 -0.17 26.53
CA TYR A 189 11.36 -1.26 27.50
C TYR A 189 10.26 -0.98 28.52
N MET A 190 9.13 -1.67 28.36
CA MET A 190 7.90 -1.36 29.09
C MET A 190 8.01 -1.62 30.59
N HIS A 191 8.78 -2.63 30.98
CA HIS A 191 9.06 -2.91 32.39
C HIS A 191 9.75 -1.74 33.10
N ASN A 192 10.56 -0.98 32.36
CA ASN A 192 11.33 0.16 32.85
C ASN A 192 10.50 1.43 33.01
N LEU A 193 9.23 1.41 32.59
CA LEU A 193 8.31 2.51 32.83
C LEU A 193 7.81 2.48 34.28
N LEU A 194 8.01 3.61 34.96
CA LEU A 194 7.53 3.83 36.31
C LEU A 194 6.31 4.77 36.28
N THR A 195 5.28 4.40 37.03
CA THR A 195 4.18 5.30 37.40
C THR A 195 4.68 6.41 38.32
N GLU A 196 3.82 7.41 38.59
CA GLU A 196 4.15 8.51 39.52
C GLU A 196 4.55 8.00 40.92
N ASP A 197 3.90 6.94 41.41
CA ASP A 197 4.20 6.27 42.69
C ASP A 197 5.34 5.23 42.60
N GLY A 198 6.05 5.15 41.46
CA GLY A 198 7.24 4.31 41.28
C GLY A 198 6.95 2.82 41.01
N LYS A 199 5.72 2.47 40.63
CA LYS A 199 5.35 1.09 40.30
C LYS A 199 5.65 0.77 38.83
N ARG A 200 5.95 -0.52 38.59
CA ARG A 200 6.06 -1.10 37.25
C ARG A 200 4.77 -1.82 36.91
N LEU A 201 4.15 -1.51 35.77
CA LEU A 201 2.88 -2.13 35.37
C LEU A 201 3.06 -3.27 34.36
N PHE A 202 4.23 -3.36 33.72
CA PHE A 202 4.51 -4.30 32.63
C PHE A 202 5.50 -5.38 33.05
N PRO A 203 5.42 -6.58 32.44
CA PRO A 203 6.32 -7.68 32.73
C PRO A 203 7.75 -7.39 32.27
N GLU A 204 8.72 -8.01 32.95
CA GLU A 204 10.14 -7.91 32.62
C GLU A 204 10.42 -8.39 31.18
N GLY A 205 11.36 -7.72 30.51
CA GLY A 205 11.77 -8.06 29.15
C GLY A 205 10.80 -7.64 28.04
N LEU A 206 9.63 -7.06 28.36
CA LEU A 206 8.70 -6.56 27.34
C LEU A 206 9.31 -5.34 26.61
N LYS A 207 9.76 -5.58 25.38
CA LYS A 207 10.33 -4.58 24.47
C LYS A 207 9.38 -4.35 23.31
N LEU A 208 8.94 -3.10 23.14
CA LEU A 208 7.99 -2.73 22.09
C LEU A 208 8.60 -1.69 21.16
N ILE A 209 8.55 -1.95 19.86
CA ILE A 209 8.80 -0.91 18.84
C ILE A 209 7.74 0.18 18.95
N SER A 210 8.13 1.43 18.68
CA SER A 210 7.35 2.67 18.79
C SER A 210 5.85 2.54 18.49
N HIS A 211 5.33 3.03 17.37
CA HIS A 211 3.87 3.12 17.20
C HIS A 211 3.19 1.74 17.18
N TRP A 212 3.72 0.75 16.43
CA TRP A 212 3.06 -0.55 16.25
C TRP A 212 2.98 -1.34 17.56
N GLY A 213 4.12 -1.55 18.22
CA GLY A 213 4.19 -2.35 19.44
C GLY A 213 3.42 -1.70 20.58
N LEU A 214 3.57 -0.39 20.77
CA LEU A 214 2.82 0.34 21.80
C LEU A 214 1.31 0.32 21.54
N ARG A 215 0.86 0.51 20.28
CA ARG A 215 -0.56 0.41 19.91
C ARG A 215 -1.11 -0.99 20.19
N ASP A 216 -0.40 -2.02 19.77
CA ASP A 216 -0.88 -3.40 19.88
C ASP A 216 -0.91 -3.86 21.35
N GLU A 217 0.07 -3.45 22.16
CA GLU A 217 0.03 -3.67 23.60
C GLU A 217 -1.12 -2.90 24.26
N LEU A 218 -1.38 -1.64 23.87
CA LEU A 218 -2.52 -0.87 24.37
C LEU A 218 -3.84 -1.57 24.05
N LYS A 219 -3.98 -2.08 22.82
CA LYS A 219 -5.10 -2.92 22.39
C LYS A 219 -5.19 -4.19 23.25
N ALA A 220 -4.07 -4.83 23.60
CA ALA A 220 -4.07 -6.03 24.43
C ALA A 220 -4.67 -5.81 25.83
N GLN A 221 -4.65 -4.58 26.35
CA GLN A 221 -5.09 -4.28 27.72
C GLN A 221 -6.62 -4.19 27.93
N TYR A 222 -7.44 -4.04 26.88
CA TYR A 222 -8.89 -3.84 27.06
C TYR A 222 -9.61 -4.95 27.82
N ASP A 223 -9.09 -6.18 27.76
CA ASP A 223 -9.70 -7.36 28.39
C ASP A 223 -9.09 -7.68 29.76
N LYS A 224 -8.26 -6.78 30.33
CA LYS A 224 -7.55 -6.95 31.60
C LYS A 224 -8.16 -6.08 32.69
N GLU A 225 -8.32 -6.63 33.90
CA GLU A 225 -8.89 -5.92 35.04
C GLU A 225 -8.07 -4.67 35.43
N ASP A 226 -6.74 -4.76 35.35
CA ASP A 226 -5.79 -3.67 35.58
C ASP A 226 -5.31 -3.00 34.28
N GLY A 227 -6.05 -3.19 33.18
CA GLY A 227 -5.65 -2.75 31.85
C GLY A 227 -5.65 -1.24 31.66
N PHE A 228 -6.61 -0.53 32.25
CA PHE A 228 -6.79 0.91 32.00
C PHE A 228 -5.57 1.77 32.42
N PRO A 229 -4.97 1.62 33.62
CA PRO A 229 -3.73 2.32 33.97
C PRO A 229 -2.57 2.03 33.00
N ARG A 230 -2.49 0.81 32.46
CA ARG A 230 -1.47 0.44 31.46
C ARG A 230 -1.70 1.15 30.12
N GLN A 231 -2.95 1.32 29.71
CA GLN A 231 -3.29 2.10 28.51
C GLN A 231 -2.89 3.57 28.68
N GLN A 232 -3.13 4.15 29.85
CA GLN A 232 -2.79 5.56 30.15
C GLN A 232 -1.29 5.82 30.07
N ILE A 233 -0.46 4.97 30.69
CA ILE A 233 1.00 5.16 30.62
C ILE A 233 1.55 4.95 29.20
N ILE A 234 1.00 4.00 28.42
CA ILE A 234 1.38 3.84 27.00
C ILE A 234 1.04 5.11 26.21
N TYR A 235 -0.17 5.64 26.41
CA TYR A 235 -0.61 6.85 25.74
C TYR A 235 0.27 8.06 26.07
N GLU A 236 0.70 8.17 27.33
CA GLU A 236 1.61 9.23 27.75
C GLU A 236 2.99 9.11 27.10
N VAL A 237 3.54 7.89 27.03
CA VAL A 237 4.79 7.61 26.30
C VAL A 237 4.68 8.05 24.84
N MET A 238 3.58 7.70 24.16
CA MET A 238 3.32 8.11 22.78
C MET A 238 3.27 9.64 22.64
N GLY A 239 2.61 10.34 23.56
CA GLY A 239 2.57 11.80 23.59
C GLY A 239 3.96 12.43 23.65
N LYS A 240 4.86 11.86 24.46
CA LYS A 240 6.24 12.34 24.62
C LYS A 240 7.14 12.01 23.43
N ILE A 241 6.86 10.93 22.71
CA ILE A 241 7.51 10.64 21.42
C ILE A 241 7.09 11.70 20.39
N ILE A 242 5.79 12.02 20.29
CA ILE A 242 5.27 13.03 19.36
C ILE A 242 5.85 14.41 19.65
N SER A 243 5.86 14.85 20.91
CA SER A 243 6.38 16.16 21.31
C SER A 243 7.92 16.25 21.31
N GLN A 244 8.60 15.11 21.13
CA GLN A 244 10.06 14.96 21.30
C GLN A 244 10.49 15.47 22.69
N GLU A 245 9.71 15.11 23.71
CA GLU A 245 10.00 15.37 25.13
C GLU A 245 10.45 14.09 25.86
N ILE A 246 10.34 12.94 25.21
CA ILE A 246 10.90 11.68 25.70
C ILE A 246 12.42 11.85 25.95
N PRO A 247 12.95 11.41 27.10
CA PRO A 247 14.39 11.41 27.33
C PRO A 247 15.11 10.52 26.32
N GLU A 248 16.14 11.04 25.65
CA GLU A 248 16.84 10.29 24.59
C GLU A 248 17.39 8.95 25.11
N VAL A 249 17.89 8.95 26.35
CA VAL A 249 18.51 7.79 26.98
C VAL A 249 17.57 6.60 27.19
N VAL A 250 16.24 6.79 27.15
CA VAL A 250 15.28 5.70 27.36
C VAL A 250 14.99 4.92 26.06
N ILE A 251 15.34 5.48 24.91
CA ILE A 251 15.10 4.88 23.61
C ILE A 251 16.05 3.68 23.44
N ASN A 252 15.47 2.50 23.29
CA ASN A 252 16.16 1.23 23.11
C ASN A 252 17.19 0.91 24.23
N ASN A 253 16.94 1.36 25.45
CA ASN A 253 17.83 1.14 26.59
C ASN A 253 17.14 0.37 27.74
N PRO A 254 17.59 -0.85 28.07
CA PRO A 254 17.01 -1.63 29.18
C PRO A 254 17.54 -1.23 30.56
N ASN A 255 18.58 -0.39 30.63
CA ASN A 255 19.37 -0.16 31.85
C ASN A 255 18.92 1.06 32.66
N VAL A 256 17.85 1.73 32.23
CA VAL A 256 17.35 2.94 32.88
C VAL A 256 15.87 2.80 33.18
N ASP A 257 15.45 3.34 34.31
CA ASP A 257 14.03 3.45 34.63
C ASP A 257 13.52 4.85 34.34
N TRP A 258 12.29 4.95 33.85
CA TRP A 258 11.70 6.21 33.43
C TRP A 258 10.36 6.44 34.11
N LYS A 259 10.32 7.44 34.99
CA LYS A 259 9.05 7.96 35.50
C LYS A 259 8.42 8.84 34.44
N VAL A 260 7.40 8.31 33.78
CA VAL A 260 6.84 8.90 32.55
C VAL A 260 6.28 10.29 32.86
N SER A 261 5.45 10.44 33.90
CA SER A 261 4.81 11.71 34.28
C SER A 261 5.76 12.89 34.43
N THR A 262 6.86 12.71 35.16
CA THR A 262 7.81 13.79 35.47
C THR A 262 8.99 13.89 34.50
N ASN A 263 9.16 12.93 33.58
CA ASN A 263 10.36 12.76 32.76
C ASN A 263 11.66 12.52 33.55
N GLU A 264 11.54 12.08 34.80
CA GLU A 264 12.70 11.68 35.59
C GLU A 264 13.20 10.30 35.14
N VAL A 265 14.50 10.21 34.86
CA VAL A 265 15.18 8.96 34.53
C VAL A 265 16.06 8.57 35.72
N TYR A 266 16.14 7.28 36.02
CA TYR A 266 16.97 6.70 37.08
C TYR A 266 17.92 5.64 36.49
N GLY A 267 19.17 5.63 36.95
CA GLY A 267 20.26 4.79 36.42
C GLY A 267 21.63 5.40 36.71
N GLU A 268 22.71 4.76 36.26
CA GLU A 268 24.08 5.26 36.44
C GLU A 268 24.50 6.24 35.33
N ASN A 269 25.11 7.38 35.69
CA ASN A 269 25.69 8.38 34.77
C ASN A 269 24.73 8.85 33.65
N ILE A 270 23.46 9.09 33.98
CA ILE A 270 22.40 9.40 33.02
C ILE A 270 22.13 10.90 32.87
N SER A 271 21.73 11.29 31.65
CA SER A 271 21.10 12.58 31.36
C SER A 271 19.61 12.38 31.08
N SER A 272 18.75 13.24 31.62
CA SER A 272 17.33 13.30 31.28
C SER A 272 17.02 14.26 30.11
N SER A 273 18.05 14.63 29.33
CA SER A 273 17.86 15.43 28.11
C SER A 273 16.85 14.77 27.18
N LYS A 274 15.88 15.56 26.72
CA LYS A 274 14.94 15.13 25.70
C LYS A 274 15.65 14.77 24.40
N GLU A 275 15.10 13.81 23.66
CA GLU A 275 15.44 13.57 22.27
C GLU A 275 15.39 14.92 21.52
N PRO A 276 16.41 15.26 20.70
CA PRO A 276 16.28 16.35 19.75
C PRO A 276 15.07 16.10 18.82
N ASP A 277 14.73 17.04 17.94
CA ASP A 277 13.62 16.85 16.98
C ASP A 277 13.98 15.84 15.84
N THR A 278 14.67 14.74 16.17
CA THR A 278 15.23 13.70 15.30
C THR A 278 14.16 13.01 14.48
N ARG A 279 12.98 12.73 15.07
CA ARG A 279 11.83 12.17 14.36
C ARG A 279 11.49 12.98 13.12
N TYR A 280 11.39 14.30 13.29
CA TYR A 280 11.02 15.23 12.23
C TYR A 280 12.20 15.56 11.30
N ALA A 281 13.43 15.47 11.80
CA ALA A 281 14.62 15.55 10.95
C ALA A 281 14.67 14.40 9.93
N ASN A 282 14.28 13.18 10.30
CA ASN A 282 14.20 12.07 9.35
C ASN A 282 13.10 12.28 8.29
N LEU A 283 11.93 12.79 8.68
CA LEU A 283 10.88 13.15 7.73
C LEU A 283 11.32 14.25 6.76
N LEU A 284 11.99 15.31 7.25
CA LEU A 284 12.54 16.34 6.37
C LEU A 284 13.57 15.79 5.37
N LYS A 285 14.43 14.85 5.79
CA LYS A 285 15.38 14.21 4.86
C LYS A 285 14.66 13.52 3.71
N ILE A 286 13.60 12.76 3.99
CA ILE A 286 12.76 12.13 2.95
C ILE A 286 12.14 13.19 2.05
N PHE A 287 11.53 14.23 2.63
CA PHE A 287 10.93 15.33 1.85
C PHE A 287 11.93 15.98 0.90
N HIS A 288 13.11 16.35 1.40
CA HIS A 288 14.14 16.98 0.58
C HIS A 288 14.64 16.04 -0.52
N ALA A 289 14.83 14.75 -0.21
CA ALA A 289 15.24 13.77 -1.20
C ALA A 289 14.18 13.59 -2.31
N GLU A 290 12.91 13.42 -1.95
CA GLU A 290 11.81 13.34 -2.92
C GLU A 290 11.65 14.61 -3.75
N LYS A 291 11.86 15.78 -3.14
CA LYS A 291 11.84 17.07 -3.84
C LYS A 291 12.94 17.16 -4.91
N THR A 292 14.08 16.47 -4.76
CA THR A 292 15.11 16.43 -5.81
C THR A 292 14.63 15.70 -7.08
N ALA A 293 13.63 14.82 -6.96
CA ALA A 293 13.03 14.11 -8.10
C ALA A 293 12.05 15.00 -8.89
N ASP A 294 11.45 16.01 -8.26
CA ASP A 294 10.38 16.86 -8.82
C ASP A 294 10.66 17.38 -10.26
N PRO A 295 11.86 17.89 -10.59
CA PRO A 295 12.16 18.37 -11.95
C PRO A 295 12.12 17.30 -13.04
N TYR A 296 12.19 16.01 -12.68
CA TYR A 296 12.22 14.87 -13.60
C TYR A 296 10.84 14.28 -13.89
N TYR A 297 9.79 14.83 -13.26
CA TYR A 297 8.38 14.44 -13.46
C TYR A 297 7.57 15.61 -14.04
N PRO A 298 7.70 15.91 -15.34
CA PRO A 298 7.03 17.08 -15.94
C PRO A 298 5.50 17.00 -15.96
N LEU A 299 4.91 15.81 -15.76
CA LEU A 299 3.47 15.59 -15.65
C LEU A 299 2.96 15.59 -14.20
N TYR A 300 3.83 15.26 -13.24
CA TYR A 300 3.48 15.08 -11.83
C TYR A 300 4.59 15.74 -10.97
N PRO A 301 4.64 17.08 -10.96
CA PRO A 301 5.83 17.84 -10.56
C PRO A 301 6.10 17.83 -9.05
N THR A 302 5.19 17.33 -8.23
CA THR A 302 5.40 17.17 -6.78
C THR A 302 5.27 15.71 -6.39
N PHE A 303 5.86 15.32 -5.26
CA PHE A 303 5.64 14.00 -4.67
C PHE A 303 4.16 13.76 -4.37
N ILE A 304 3.41 14.80 -3.97
CA ILE A 304 1.95 14.71 -3.78
C ILE A 304 1.26 14.31 -5.09
N ASP A 305 1.59 14.97 -6.21
CA ASP A 305 1.06 14.62 -7.52
C ASP A 305 1.42 13.19 -7.93
N ARG A 306 2.66 12.76 -7.68
CA ARG A 306 3.08 11.38 -7.98
C ARG A 306 2.26 10.38 -7.17
N ARG A 307 2.13 10.60 -5.86
CA ARG A 307 1.45 9.68 -4.96
C ARG A 307 -0.06 9.61 -5.21
N PHE A 308 -0.72 10.68 -5.63
CA PHE A 308 -2.17 10.67 -5.89
C PHE A 308 -2.53 10.44 -7.37
N ASN A 309 -1.90 11.21 -8.27
CA ASN A 309 -2.31 11.24 -9.67
C ASN A 309 -1.62 10.18 -10.53
N ARG A 310 -0.47 9.64 -10.10
CA ARG A 310 0.25 8.58 -10.82
C ARG A 310 0.14 7.22 -10.13
N ASP A 311 0.46 7.14 -8.85
CA ASP A 311 0.57 5.86 -8.16
C ASP A 311 -0.80 5.32 -7.74
N ARG A 312 -1.64 6.16 -7.09
CA ARG A 312 -3.00 5.78 -6.69
C ARG A 312 -3.99 5.83 -7.84
N GLU A 313 -3.78 6.75 -8.78
CA GLU A 313 -4.74 7.11 -9.82
C GLU A 313 -6.11 7.56 -9.28
N ILE A 314 -6.10 8.18 -8.10
CA ILE A 314 -7.28 8.79 -7.47
C ILE A 314 -6.88 10.21 -7.07
N PRO A 315 -7.56 11.25 -7.60
CA PRO A 315 -7.26 12.63 -7.25
C PRO A 315 -7.33 12.86 -5.74
N GLU A 316 -6.38 13.64 -5.21
CA GLU A 316 -6.25 13.88 -3.76
C GLU A 316 -7.56 14.38 -3.12
N ASN A 317 -8.27 15.28 -3.80
CA ASN A 317 -9.53 15.83 -3.32
C ASN A 317 -10.63 14.76 -3.20
N VAL A 318 -10.64 13.76 -4.07
CA VAL A 318 -11.57 12.61 -3.98
C VAL A 318 -11.23 11.76 -2.76
N VAL A 319 -9.95 11.44 -2.58
CA VAL A 319 -9.47 10.68 -1.39
C VAL A 319 -9.83 11.41 -0.10
N LYS A 320 -9.53 12.72 -0.03
CA LYS A 320 -9.90 13.57 1.11
C LYS A 320 -11.39 13.54 1.39
N GLN A 321 -12.23 13.61 0.35
CA GLN A 321 -13.68 13.61 0.52
C GLN A 321 -14.18 12.29 1.10
N LEU A 322 -13.68 11.14 0.62
CA LEU A 322 -14.02 9.82 1.19
C LEU A 322 -13.72 9.76 2.70
N PHE A 323 -12.57 10.29 3.12
CA PHE A 323 -12.20 10.30 4.54
C PHE A 323 -13.09 11.23 5.36
N VAL A 324 -13.39 12.43 4.84
CA VAL A 324 -14.28 13.38 5.49
C VAL A 324 -15.70 12.82 5.63
N ASP A 325 -16.21 12.11 4.62
CA ASP A 325 -17.55 11.51 4.67
C ASP A 325 -17.65 10.44 5.77
N LEU A 326 -16.64 9.59 5.92
CA LEU A 326 -16.56 8.63 7.03
C LEU A 326 -16.52 9.33 8.39
N LEU A 327 -15.59 10.26 8.55
CA LEU A 327 -15.30 10.93 9.81
C LEU A 327 -16.44 11.86 10.27
N THR A 328 -17.27 12.34 9.35
CA THR A 328 -18.43 13.19 9.67
C THR A 328 -19.74 12.42 9.78
N SER A 329 -19.75 11.12 9.46
CA SER A 329 -20.93 10.26 9.45
C SER A 329 -21.64 10.17 10.80
N LYS A 330 -22.93 9.84 10.76
CA LYS A 330 -23.72 9.60 11.99
C LYS A 330 -23.38 8.25 12.61
N GLU A 331 -23.00 7.31 11.77
CA GLU A 331 -22.62 5.95 12.11
C GLU A 331 -21.36 5.97 12.97
N PHE A 332 -20.32 6.71 12.59
CA PHE A 332 -19.09 6.83 13.40
C PHE A 332 -19.39 7.37 14.81
N ARG A 333 -20.19 8.45 14.93
CA ARG A 333 -20.61 9.01 16.22
C ARG A 333 -21.38 8.00 17.07
N LYS A 334 -22.30 7.26 16.47
CA LYS A 334 -23.11 6.25 17.17
C LYS A 334 -22.28 5.05 17.60
N THR A 335 -21.32 4.62 16.78
CA THR A 335 -20.36 3.57 17.14
C THR A 335 -19.54 4.01 18.35
N GLY A 336 -19.06 5.26 18.41
CA GLY A 336 -18.40 5.80 19.61
C GLY A 336 -19.27 5.70 20.86
N LYS A 337 -20.57 6.04 20.77
CA LYS A 337 -21.51 5.90 21.90
C LYS A 337 -21.74 4.45 22.34
N LEU A 338 -21.73 3.51 21.39
CA LEU A 338 -21.79 2.09 21.70
C LEU A 338 -20.51 1.62 22.42
N ILE A 339 -19.33 2.09 21.99
CA ILE A 339 -18.06 1.78 22.65
C ILE A 339 -18.05 2.33 24.08
N GLU A 340 -18.47 3.58 24.29
CA GLU A 340 -18.59 4.21 25.62
C GLU A 340 -19.45 3.36 26.56
N LYS A 341 -20.62 2.91 26.07
CA LYS A 341 -21.52 2.01 26.81
C LYS A 341 -20.87 0.65 27.13
N ARG A 342 -20.12 0.07 26.18
CA ARG A 342 -19.44 -1.23 26.37
C ARG A 342 -18.28 -1.16 27.35
N LEU A 343 -17.51 -0.07 27.32
CA LEU A 343 -16.39 0.17 28.24
C LEU A 343 -16.87 0.59 29.63
N ASN A 344 -18.09 1.10 29.75
CA ASN A 344 -18.65 1.63 30.99
C ASN A 344 -17.79 2.75 31.61
N ARG A 345 -17.20 3.59 30.75
CA ARG A 345 -16.45 4.81 31.09
C ARG A 345 -16.49 5.77 29.91
N SER A 346 -16.20 7.05 30.16
CA SER A 346 -15.93 8.01 29.09
C SER A 346 -14.82 7.50 28.18
N LEU A 347 -14.91 7.83 26.88
CA LEU A 347 -13.87 7.49 25.93
C LEU A 347 -12.63 8.36 26.16
N GLU A 348 -11.47 7.75 26.09
CA GLU A 348 -10.16 8.40 26.07
C GLU A 348 -9.66 8.53 24.63
N PRO A 349 -8.70 9.42 24.32
CA PRO A 349 -8.15 9.57 22.97
C PRO A 349 -7.64 8.26 22.36
N PHE A 350 -7.07 7.35 23.16
CA PHE A 350 -6.58 6.07 22.69
C PHE A 350 -7.69 5.04 22.39
N ASP A 351 -8.96 5.35 22.67
CA ASP A 351 -10.08 4.48 22.29
C ASP A 351 -10.37 4.50 20.79
N ILE A 352 -9.70 5.35 20.01
CA ILE A 352 -9.61 5.16 18.55
C ILE A 352 -9.11 3.75 18.18
N TRP A 353 -8.42 3.07 19.09
CA TRP A 353 -7.92 1.71 18.95
C TRP A 353 -8.77 0.63 19.62
N TYR A 354 -10.00 0.95 20.04
CA TYR A 354 -10.90 -0.05 20.61
C TYR A 354 -11.02 -1.30 19.74
N LYS A 355 -10.80 -2.48 20.34
CA LYS A 355 -10.76 -3.78 19.63
C LYS A 355 -11.92 -4.73 19.98
N GLY A 356 -12.95 -4.25 20.67
CA GLY A 356 -13.99 -5.12 21.26
C GLY A 356 -15.13 -5.52 20.33
N PHE A 357 -15.08 -5.15 19.04
CA PHE A 357 -16.01 -5.65 18.03
C PHE A 357 -15.48 -6.94 17.39
N LYS A 358 -15.42 -8.03 18.17
CA LYS A 358 -14.95 -9.35 17.71
C LYS A 358 -16.01 -10.42 17.92
N SER A 359 -16.18 -11.28 16.91
CA SER A 359 -16.96 -12.51 17.03
C SER A 359 -16.25 -13.49 17.98
N ARG A 360 -17.03 -14.30 18.69
CA ARG A 360 -16.49 -15.36 19.55
C ARG A 360 -16.46 -16.66 18.75
N SER A 361 -15.27 -17.09 18.32
CA SER A 361 -15.13 -18.43 17.75
C SER A 361 -15.38 -19.49 18.82
N VAL A 362 -16.09 -20.55 18.45
CA VAL A 362 -16.29 -21.72 19.32
C VAL A 362 -15.02 -22.58 19.39
N TYR A 363 -14.18 -22.49 18.35
CA TYR A 363 -12.93 -23.22 18.26
C TYR A 363 -11.81 -22.40 18.89
N ASN A 364 -11.00 -23.06 19.71
CA ASN A 364 -9.72 -22.47 20.11
C ASN A 364 -8.64 -22.74 19.05
N GLU A 365 -7.54 -22.01 19.14
CA GLU A 365 -6.44 -22.11 18.18
C GLU A 365 -5.83 -23.52 18.12
N ASP A 366 -5.75 -24.25 19.24
CA ASP A 366 -5.19 -25.60 19.29
C ASP A 366 -6.05 -26.63 18.53
N GLU A 367 -7.38 -26.46 18.56
CA GLU A 367 -8.31 -27.29 17.79
C GLU A 367 -8.15 -27.04 16.29
N LEU A 368 -8.09 -25.76 15.89
CA LEU A 368 -7.86 -25.39 14.49
C LEU A 368 -6.49 -25.87 14.00
N ASN A 369 -5.45 -25.75 14.83
CA ASN A 369 -4.11 -26.26 14.52
C ASN A 369 -4.13 -27.76 14.19
N LYS A 370 -4.86 -28.57 14.96
CA LYS A 370 -4.99 -30.02 14.70
C LYS A 370 -5.73 -30.32 13.40
N ILE A 371 -6.82 -29.59 13.13
CA ILE A 371 -7.60 -29.78 11.89
C ILE A 371 -6.73 -29.46 10.67
N VAL A 372 -6.01 -28.34 10.72
CA VAL A 372 -5.19 -27.85 9.62
C VAL A 372 -3.99 -28.76 9.39
N SER A 373 -3.26 -29.17 10.44
CA SER A 373 -2.07 -30.01 10.28
C SER A 373 -2.38 -31.40 9.73
N LEU A 374 -3.54 -31.98 10.10
CA LEU A 374 -4.03 -33.23 9.51
C LEU A 374 -4.39 -33.08 8.03
N LYS A 375 -4.92 -31.92 7.63
CA LYS A 375 -5.31 -31.66 6.25
C LYS A 375 -4.10 -31.29 5.39
N TYR A 376 -3.12 -30.60 5.95
CA TYR A 376 -1.95 -30.05 5.26
C TYR A 376 -0.66 -30.38 6.04
N PRO A 377 -0.20 -31.64 6.00
CA PRO A 377 0.99 -32.09 6.73
C PRO A 377 2.31 -31.49 6.22
N ASP A 378 2.35 -31.04 4.97
CA ASP A 378 3.50 -30.40 4.35
C ASP A 378 3.04 -29.41 3.25
N VAL A 379 3.99 -28.67 2.67
CA VAL A 379 3.74 -27.68 1.60
C VAL A 379 3.11 -28.33 0.37
N LYS A 380 3.60 -29.51 -0.03
CA LYS A 380 3.13 -30.23 -1.21
C LYS A 380 1.68 -30.66 -1.05
N ALA A 381 1.29 -31.12 0.14
CA ALA A 381 -0.08 -31.49 0.46
C ALA A 381 -1.04 -30.28 0.44
N PHE A 382 -0.55 -29.08 0.76
CA PHE A 382 -1.31 -27.85 0.56
C PHE A 382 -1.48 -27.52 -0.92
N GLU A 383 -0.39 -27.56 -1.70
CA GLU A 383 -0.40 -27.34 -3.16
C GLU A 383 -1.36 -28.28 -3.89
N GLU A 384 -1.28 -29.59 -3.65
CA GLU A 384 -2.15 -30.61 -4.27
C GLU A 384 -3.63 -30.42 -3.92
N LYS A 385 -3.94 -29.69 -2.84
CA LYS A 385 -5.31 -29.40 -2.38
C LYS A 385 -5.81 -28.01 -2.78
N ILE A 386 -5.04 -27.23 -3.53
CA ILE A 386 -5.49 -25.95 -4.09
C ILE A 386 -6.77 -26.14 -4.93
N PRO A 387 -6.87 -27.12 -5.86
CA PRO A 387 -8.10 -27.33 -6.63
C PRO A 387 -9.34 -27.57 -5.76
N GLU A 388 -9.23 -28.39 -4.71
CA GLU A 388 -10.33 -28.64 -3.75
C GLU A 388 -10.74 -27.35 -3.04
N THR A 389 -9.75 -26.55 -2.62
CA THR A 389 -9.95 -25.27 -1.93
C THR A 389 -10.68 -24.27 -2.83
N LEU A 390 -10.26 -24.15 -4.09
CA LEU A 390 -10.91 -23.29 -5.08
C LEU A 390 -12.34 -23.76 -5.37
N ILE A 391 -12.58 -25.06 -5.54
CA ILE A 391 -13.93 -25.59 -5.76
C ILE A 391 -14.87 -25.23 -4.60
N LYS A 392 -14.39 -25.31 -3.35
CA LYS A 392 -15.16 -24.87 -2.17
C LYS A 392 -15.48 -23.38 -2.18
N LEU A 393 -14.59 -22.56 -2.72
CA LEU A 393 -14.80 -21.13 -2.92
C LEU A 393 -15.70 -20.80 -4.13
N GLY A 394 -16.23 -21.83 -4.81
CA GLY A 394 -17.21 -21.68 -5.88
C GLY A 394 -16.62 -21.68 -7.30
N PHE A 395 -15.33 -21.98 -7.46
CA PHE A 395 -14.71 -22.16 -8.78
C PHE A 395 -15.16 -23.47 -9.41
N ASP A 396 -15.41 -23.47 -10.72
CA ASP A 396 -15.57 -24.73 -11.44
C ASP A 396 -14.24 -25.50 -11.52
N LYS A 397 -14.33 -26.79 -11.84
CA LYS A 397 -13.16 -27.66 -11.89
C LYS A 397 -12.13 -27.24 -12.93
N GLU A 398 -12.58 -26.80 -14.12
CA GLU A 398 -11.67 -26.42 -15.21
C GLU A 398 -10.83 -25.21 -14.82
N THR A 399 -11.47 -24.21 -14.22
CA THR A 399 -10.83 -23.00 -13.72
C THR A 399 -9.93 -23.30 -12.53
N ALA A 400 -10.35 -24.16 -11.60
CA ALA A 400 -9.52 -24.57 -10.47
C ALA A 400 -8.25 -25.31 -10.93
N ASP A 401 -8.38 -26.24 -11.89
CA ASP A 401 -7.25 -26.97 -12.48
C ASP A 401 -6.32 -26.02 -13.27
N PHE A 402 -6.89 -25.05 -13.98
CA PHE A 402 -6.13 -24.00 -14.66
C PHE A 402 -5.30 -23.17 -13.66
N LEU A 403 -5.92 -22.63 -12.61
CA LEU A 403 -5.24 -21.84 -11.58
C LEU A 403 -4.13 -22.66 -10.90
N HIS A 404 -4.41 -23.91 -10.53
CA HIS A 404 -3.41 -24.80 -9.95
C HIS A 404 -2.21 -25.04 -10.89
N SER A 405 -2.44 -25.14 -12.21
CA SER A 405 -1.33 -25.29 -13.17
C SER A 405 -0.41 -24.05 -13.25
N LYS A 406 -0.85 -22.91 -12.70
CA LYS A 406 -0.17 -21.60 -12.76
C LYS A 406 0.33 -21.09 -11.41
N ILE A 407 0.07 -21.81 -10.32
CA ILE A 407 0.45 -21.42 -8.96
C ILE A 407 1.31 -22.54 -8.37
N GLU A 408 2.50 -22.18 -7.90
CA GLU A 408 3.44 -23.05 -7.20
C GLU A 408 3.51 -22.64 -5.72
N VAL A 409 3.70 -23.61 -4.80
CA VAL A 409 3.78 -23.29 -3.38
C VAL A 409 5.19 -23.54 -2.84
N ASP A 410 5.81 -22.49 -2.29
CA ASP A 410 7.15 -22.58 -1.71
C ASP A 410 7.10 -22.53 -0.16
N PRO A 411 7.98 -23.28 0.54
CA PRO A 411 8.14 -23.15 1.99
C PRO A 411 8.76 -21.79 2.35
N ALA A 412 8.01 -20.92 3.03
CA ALA A 412 8.50 -19.59 3.41
C ALA A 412 9.38 -19.63 4.65
N ARG A 413 10.50 -18.89 4.64
CA ARG A 413 11.25 -18.56 5.86
C ARG A 413 10.52 -17.51 6.71
N GLY A 414 9.95 -16.50 6.06
CA GLY A 414 9.26 -15.37 6.67
C GLY A 414 7.84 -15.68 7.13
N ALA A 415 7.00 -14.65 7.22
CA ALA A 415 5.58 -14.79 7.55
C ALA A 415 4.76 -15.46 6.43
N GLY A 416 5.26 -15.42 5.19
CA GLY A 416 4.53 -15.77 3.97
C GLY A 416 4.42 -14.54 3.05
N HIS A 417 4.25 -14.76 1.76
CA HIS A 417 3.90 -13.72 0.77
C HIS A 417 3.57 -14.36 -0.60
N ALA A 418 2.81 -13.64 -1.42
CA ALA A 418 2.54 -13.97 -2.81
C ALA A 418 3.49 -13.22 -3.75
N MET A 419 3.95 -13.91 -4.80
CA MET A 419 4.70 -13.34 -5.90
C MET A 419 4.04 -13.70 -7.24
N GLY A 420 3.44 -12.71 -7.89
CA GLY A 420 2.81 -12.90 -9.20
C GLY A 420 3.83 -13.17 -10.31
N ALA A 421 3.42 -13.88 -11.35
CA ALA A 421 4.19 -13.98 -12.59
C ALA A 421 4.13 -12.64 -13.37
N GLY A 422 5.19 -12.30 -14.09
CA GLY A 422 5.21 -11.13 -14.98
C GLY A 422 4.93 -11.44 -16.46
N ARG A 423 4.86 -12.73 -16.81
CA ARG A 423 4.67 -13.22 -18.17
C ARG A 423 3.94 -14.56 -18.17
N ARG A 424 3.15 -14.82 -19.22
CA ARG A 424 2.27 -15.98 -19.29
C ARG A 424 2.98 -17.33 -19.40
N LEU A 425 4.30 -17.39 -19.59
CA LEU A 425 5.03 -18.66 -19.54
C LEU A 425 5.38 -19.10 -18.12
N ASP A 426 5.32 -18.17 -17.15
CA ASP A 426 5.87 -18.37 -15.80
C ASP A 426 4.75 -18.62 -14.80
N LYS A 427 5.07 -19.17 -13.62
CA LYS A 427 4.08 -19.40 -12.55
C LYS A 427 4.13 -18.31 -11.49
N ALA A 428 2.98 -18.06 -10.86
CA ALA A 428 2.91 -17.33 -9.61
C ALA A 428 3.38 -18.24 -8.46
N HIS A 429 3.98 -17.65 -7.42
CA HIS A 429 4.48 -18.36 -6.25
C HIS A 429 3.73 -17.92 -5.00
N LEU A 430 3.18 -18.91 -4.30
CA LEU A 430 2.56 -18.77 -2.99
C LEU A 430 3.58 -19.20 -1.95
N ARG A 431 4.02 -18.29 -1.08
CA ARG A 431 4.93 -18.66 0.01
C ARG A 431 4.20 -18.69 1.32
N THR A 432 4.23 -19.84 1.98
CA THR A 432 3.66 -20.01 3.32
C THR A 432 4.53 -20.89 4.20
N ARG A 433 4.42 -20.71 5.52
CA ARG A 433 5.20 -21.47 6.50
C ARG A 433 4.46 -22.75 6.87
N VAL A 434 5.14 -23.89 6.71
CA VAL A 434 4.66 -25.19 7.16
C VAL A 434 5.73 -25.85 8.03
N PRO A 435 5.58 -25.83 9.37
CA PRO A 435 6.51 -26.48 10.29
C PRO A 435 6.58 -28.01 10.10
N GLU A 436 7.59 -28.65 10.71
CA GLU A 436 7.80 -30.13 10.67
C GLU A 436 6.58 -30.94 11.16
N GLY A 437 5.71 -30.35 11.98
CA GLY A 437 4.46 -30.95 12.47
C GLY A 437 3.22 -30.70 11.60
N GLY A 438 3.38 -30.11 10.41
CA GLY A 438 2.30 -29.67 9.53
C GLY A 438 1.86 -28.23 9.75
N MET A 439 1.02 -27.76 8.84
CA MET A 439 0.55 -26.37 8.82
C MET A 439 -0.32 -26.09 10.05
N ASN A 440 -0.06 -24.98 10.74
CA ASN A 440 -0.92 -24.51 11.83
C ASN A 440 -1.98 -23.54 11.31
N TYR A 441 -3.00 -23.23 12.11
CA TYR A 441 -4.13 -22.40 11.68
C TYR A 441 -3.70 -21.00 11.23
N LYS A 442 -2.76 -20.37 11.95
CA LYS A 442 -2.19 -19.08 11.54
C LYS A 442 -1.53 -19.16 10.16
N GLY A 443 -0.71 -20.18 9.91
CA GLY A 443 -0.07 -20.42 8.62
C GLY A 443 -1.07 -20.70 7.50
N PHE A 444 -2.16 -21.41 7.79
CA PHE A 444 -3.25 -21.63 6.84
C PHE A 444 -4.03 -20.36 6.53
N ASN A 445 -4.39 -19.56 7.54
CA ASN A 445 -5.06 -18.29 7.35
C ASN A 445 -4.22 -17.33 6.46
N ILE A 446 -2.90 -17.30 6.69
CA ILE A 446 -1.97 -16.57 5.80
C ILE A 446 -1.94 -17.20 4.41
N ALA A 447 -1.83 -18.53 4.28
CA ALA A 447 -1.82 -19.20 2.98
C ALA A 447 -3.10 -18.92 2.16
N MET A 448 -4.26 -18.79 2.80
CA MET A 448 -5.50 -18.38 2.16
C MET A 448 -5.42 -16.94 1.62
N HIS A 449 -4.83 -16.02 2.39
CA HIS A 449 -4.59 -14.65 1.96
C HIS A 449 -3.69 -14.62 0.71
N GLU A 450 -2.54 -15.30 0.77
CA GLU A 450 -1.59 -15.38 -0.36
C GLU A 450 -2.19 -16.07 -1.59
N LEU A 451 -3.03 -17.10 -1.38
CA LEU A 451 -3.76 -17.74 -2.47
C LEU A 451 -4.69 -16.76 -3.18
N GLY A 452 -5.38 -15.89 -2.44
CA GLY A 452 -6.22 -14.84 -3.02
C GLY A 452 -5.44 -13.90 -3.94
N HIS A 453 -4.24 -13.48 -3.53
CA HIS A 453 -3.32 -12.72 -4.38
C HIS A 453 -2.94 -13.49 -5.65
N ASN A 454 -2.48 -14.73 -5.53
CA ASN A 454 -2.03 -15.48 -6.71
C ASN A 454 -3.17 -15.81 -7.67
N VAL A 455 -4.39 -16.04 -7.18
CA VAL A 455 -5.56 -16.22 -8.04
C VAL A 455 -5.86 -14.92 -8.81
N GLU A 456 -5.82 -13.77 -8.14
CA GLU A 456 -5.98 -12.47 -8.80
C GLU A 456 -4.91 -12.26 -9.88
N GLN A 457 -3.64 -12.36 -9.50
CA GLN A 457 -2.48 -12.16 -10.37
C GLN A 457 -2.50 -13.13 -11.56
N THR A 458 -2.95 -14.36 -11.35
CA THR A 458 -3.08 -15.34 -12.44
C THR A 458 -4.19 -14.91 -13.41
N PHE A 459 -5.38 -14.54 -12.93
CA PHE A 459 -6.43 -14.08 -13.85
C PHE A 459 -6.06 -12.78 -14.57
N SER A 460 -5.53 -11.80 -13.85
CA SER A 460 -5.19 -10.50 -14.40
C SER A 460 -4.00 -10.51 -15.36
N LEU A 461 -3.22 -11.61 -15.41
CA LEU A 461 -2.21 -11.86 -16.43
C LEU A 461 -2.71 -12.77 -17.57
N TYR A 462 -3.35 -13.88 -17.23
CA TYR A 462 -3.66 -14.93 -18.22
C TYR A 462 -4.99 -14.76 -18.94
N ARG A 463 -5.94 -14.06 -18.34
CA ARG A 463 -7.28 -13.82 -18.91
C ARG A 463 -7.43 -12.41 -19.49
N ILE A 464 -6.40 -11.58 -19.39
CA ILE A 464 -6.38 -10.23 -19.97
C ILE A 464 -6.18 -10.28 -21.48
N ASP A 465 -6.76 -9.32 -22.19
CA ASP A 465 -6.66 -9.14 -23.63
C ASP A 465 -5.31 -8.54 -24.05
N TYR A 466 -4.87 -7.50 -23.33
CA TYR A 466 -3.59 -6.82 -23.54
C TYR A 466 -2.73 -6.95 -22.27
N THR A 467 -1.49 -7.43 -22.38
CA THR A 467 -0.60 -7.59 -21.21
C THR A 467 -0.17 -6.25 -20.63
N LEU A 468 -0.21 -5.19 -21.43
CA LEU A 468 -0.08 -3.81 -20.93
C LEU A 468 -1.19 -3.39 -19.96
N LEU A 469 -2.29 -4.16 -19.89
CA LEU A 469 -3.38 -3.98 -18.93
C LEU A 469 -3.36 -5.03 -17.81
N GLN A 470 -2.28 -5.81 -17.68
CA GLN A 470 -2.20 -6.82 -16.63
C GLN A 470 -2.29 -6.21 -15.21
N GLY A 471 -2.78 -7.02 -14.27
CA GLY A 471 -3.01 -6.60 -12.89
C GLY A 471 -4.36 -5.91 -12.67
N VAL A 472 -4.54 -5.39 -11.46
CA VAL A 472 -5.66 -4.53 -11.06
C VAL A 472 -5.14 -3.11 -10.78
N PRO A 473 -6.01 -2.08 -10.63
CA PRO A 473 -5.58 -0.68 -10.68
C PRO A 473 -4.45 -0.31 -9.70
N ASN A 474 -4.47 -0.85 -8.48
CA ASN A 474 -3.43 -0.65 -7.48
C ASN A 474 -3.54 -1.71 -6.36
N THR A 475 -2.59 -1.70 -5.42
CA THR A 475 -2.47 -2.67 -4.30
C THR A 475 -3.75 -2.82 -3.49
N ALA A 476 -4.55 -1.77 -3.31
CA ALA A 476 -5.81 -1.84 -2.57
C ALA A 476 -6.81 -2.86 -3.16
N PHE A 477 -6.84 -3.01 -4.49
CA PHE A 477 -7.69 -4.00 -5.15
C PHE A 477 -7.13 -5.42 -4.99
N THR A 478 -5.81 -5.59 -5.08
CA THR A 478 -5.13 -6.88 -4.87
C THR A 478 -5.34 -7.38 -3.43
N GLU A 479 -5.21 -6.52 -2.44
CA GLU A 479 -5.51 -6.81 -1.02
C GLU A 479 -6.98 -7.19 -0.80
N ALA A 480 -7.91 -6.51 -1.50
CA ALA A 480 -9.33 -6.83 -1.37
C ALA A 480 -9.64 -8.30 -1.69
N PHE A 481 -9.02 -8.85 -2.74
CA PHE A 481 -9.18 -10.26 -3.08
C PHE A 481 -8.51 -11.20 -2.09
N ALA A 482 -7.35 -10.84 -1.54
CA ALA A 482 -6.68 -11.62 -0.51
C ALA A 482 -7.52 -11.72 0.78
N PHE A 483 -8.11 -10.61 1.23
CA PHE A 483 -9.01 -10.61 2.39
C PHE A 483 -10.30 -11.41 2.17
N VAL A 484 -10.82 -11.41 0.93
CA VAL A 484 -11.99 -12.22 0.55
C VAL A 484 -11.70 -13.72 0.74
N PHE A 485 -10.49 -14.18 0.42
CA PHE A 485 -10.07 -15.57 0.64
C PHE A 485 -9.78 -15.84 2.11
N GLN A 486 -9.03 -14.95 2.76
CA GLN A 486 -8.68 -15.05 4.17
C GLN A 486 -9.93 -15.12 5.07
N GLY A 487 -10.98 -14.36 4.75
CA GLY A 487 -12.24 -14.35 5.50
C GLY A 487 -13.11 -15.61 5.32
N ARG A 488 -12.75 -16.53 4.41
CA ARG A 488 -13.43 -17.81 4.13
C ARG A 488 -12.58 -19.03 4.52
N ASP A 489 -11.51 -18.82 5.27
CA ASP A 489 -10.61 -19.87 5.74
C ASP A 489 -11.35 -20.99 6.51
N LEU A 490 -12.23 -20.65 7.44
CA LEU A 490 -13.03 -21.63 8.20
C LEU A 490 -14.02 -22.39 7.29
N GLU A 491 -14.63 -21.71 6.32
CA GLU A 491 -15.52 -22.34 5.33
C GLU A 491 -14.77 -23.39 4.51
N VAL A 492 -13.53 -23.10 4.09
CA VAL A 492 -12.65 -24.05 3.37
C VAL A 492 -12.27 -25.27 4.23
N LEU A 493 -12.16 -25.08 5.54
CA LEU A 493 -11.98 -26.17 6.51
C LEU A 493 -13.28 -26.96 6.77
N GLY A 494 -14.42 -26.53 6.22
CA GLY A 494 -15.72 -27.14 6.47
C GLY A 494 -16.33 -26.76 7.82
N ILE A 495 -15.82 -25.69 8.44
CA ILE A 495 -16.28 -25.17 9.73
C ILE A 495 -17.27 -24.03 9.46
N ASN A 496 -18.54 -24.29 9.75
CA ASN A 496 -19.61 -23.28 9.65
C ASN A 496 -19.93 -22.73 11.03
N GLU A 497 -19.42 -21.55 11.33
CA GLU A 497 -19.80 -20.83 12.55
C GLU A 497 -21.12 -20.08 12.36
N LYS A 498 -22.06 -20.32 13.28
CA LYS A 498 -23.32 -19.56 13.37
C LYS A 498 -23.23 -18.57 14.51
N ASP A 499 -22.54 -17.46 14.27
CA ASP A 499 -22.63 -16.28 15.12
C ASP A 499 -23.50 -15.24 14.39
N GLU A 500 -24.74 -15.05 14.88
CA GLU A 500 -25.74 -14.17 14.29
C GLU A 500 -25.28 -12.69 14.29
N ASP A 501 -24.35 -12.34 15.18
CA ASP A 501 -23.81 -10.98 15.31
C ASP A 501 -22.47 -10.79 14.57
N LYS A 502 -21.86 -11.84 14.01
CA LYS A 502 -20.52 -11.79 13.39
C LYS A 502 -20.41 -10.69 12.34
N GLU A 503 -21.39 -10.62 11.44
CA GLU A 503 -21.42 -9.62 10.37
C GLU A 503 -21.63 -8.20 10.91
N TYR A 504 -22.44 -8.04 11.95
CA TYR A 504 -22.67 -6.75 12.60
C TYR A 504 -21.40 -6.26 13.30
N LEU A 505 -20.74 -7.13 14.06
CA LEU A 505 -19.48 -6.82 14.74
C LEU A 505 -18.37 -6.51 13.73
N LYS A 506 -18.25 -7.30 12.65
CA LYS A 506 -17.28 -7.03 11.56
C LYS A 506 -17.49 -5.64 10.95
N ALA A 507 -18.73 -5.26 10.64
CA ALA A 507 -19.03 -3.95 10.06
C ALA A 507 -18.67 -2.78 11.01
N LEU A 508 -18.96 -2.91 12.32
CA LEU A 508 -18.59 -1.88 13.30
C LEU A 508 -17.08 -1.80 13.52
N ASN A 509 -16.40 -2.95 13.57
CA ASN A 509 -14.94 -3.03 13.66
C ASN A 509 -14.27 -2.35 12.46
N GLN A 510 -14.78 -2.62 11.25
CA GLN A 510 -14.27 -2.05 10.03
C GLN A 510 -14.49 -0.54 10.01
N LEU A 511 -15.72 -0.06 10.31
CA LEU A 511 -15.99 1.38 10.37
C LEU A 511 -15.06 2.10 11.35
N TRP A 512 -14.87 1.54 12.55
CA TRP A 512 -14.02 2.14 13.57
C TRP A 512 -12.55 2.21 13.12
N SER A 513 -12.02 1.09 12.62
CA SER A 513 -10.63 0.99 12.13
C SER A 513 -10.35 1.90 10.92
N VAL A 514 -11.31 2.02 9.99
CA VAL A 514 -11.15 2.88 8.83
C VAL A 514 -11.22 4.36 9.23
N CYS A 515 -12.09 4.73 10.17
CA CYS A 515 -12.14 6.11 10.68
C CYS A 515 -10.82 6.50 11.39
N GLU A 516 -10.25 5.61 12.20
CA GLU A 516 -8.92 5.78 12.81
C GLU A 516 -7.89 6.18 11.75
N ILE A 517 -7.65 5.31 10.76
CA ILE A 517 -6.57 5.51 9.80
C ILE A 517 -6.88 6.62 8.78
N ALA A 518 -8.15 6.90 8.49
CA ALA A 518 -8.56 8.05 7.69
C ALA A 518 -8.18 9.38 8.37
N GLY A 519 -8.34 9.48 9.70
CA GLY A 519 -7.89 10.64 10.47
C GLY A 519 -6.38 10.86 10.37
N VAL A 520 -5.62 9.79 10.57
CA VAL A 520 -4.15 9.81 10.44
C VAL A 520 -3.72 10.20 9.03
N SER A 521 -4.40 9.68 8.00
CA SER A 521 -4.12 10.00 6.60
C SER A 521 -4.31 11.48 6.29
N LEU A 522 -5.33 12.13 6.87
CA LEU A 522 -5.52 13.57 6.71
C LEU A 522 -4.40 14.39 7.38
N VAL A 523 -3.79 13.88 8.45
CA VAL A 523 -2.60 14.51 9.06
C VAL A 523 -1.41 14.37 8.14
N ASP A 524 -1.12 13.15 7.63
CA ASP A 524 -0.03 12.89 6.68
C ASP A 524 -0.12 13.79 5.44
N MET A 525 -1.30 13.83 4.80
CA MET A 525 -1.57 14.73 3.67
C MET A 525 -1.30 16.21 4.03
N GLY A 526 -1.80 16.67 5.18
CA GLY A 526 -1.60 18.04 5.64
C GLY A 526 -0.12 18.39 5.88
N VAL A 527 0.64 17.46 6.46
CA VAL A 527 2.08 17.64 6.74
C VAL A 527 2.89 17.73 5.45
N TRP A 528 2.58 16.91 4.44
CA TRP A 528 3.23 16.99 3.13
C TRP A 528 2.96 18.30 2.41
N HIS A 529 1.71 18.77 2.39
CA HIS A 529 1.40 20.12 1.87
C HIS A 529 2.17 21.20 2.63
N TRP A 530 2.22 21.12 3.96
CA TRP A 530 2.94 22.09 4.77
C TRP A 530 4.44 22.12 4.45
N MET A 531 5.09 20.96 4.26
CA MET A 531 6.51 20.89 3.88
C MET A 531 6.77 21.49 2.50
N TYR A 532 5.88 21.28 1.54
CA TYR A 532 5.98 21.93 0.22
C TYR A 532 5.86 23.46 0.31
N ASP A 533 4.96 23.96 1.16
CA ASP A 533 4.81 25.40 1.43
C ASP A 533 5.99 25.99 2.24
N HIS A 534 6.71 25.17 3.01
CA HIS A 534 7.79 25.57 3.91
C HIS A 534 9.06 24.74 3.66
N SER A 535 9.56 24.75 2.43
CA SER A 535 10.57 23.77 2.03
C SER A 535 11.94 23.89 2.68
N GLU A 536 12.20 24.95 3.43
CA GLU A 536 13.44 25.18 4.20
C GLU A 536 13.22 25.08 5.72
N ALA A 537 12.08 24.52 6.14
CA ALA A 537 11.72 24.39 7.54
C ALA A 537 12.76 23.59 8.33
N THR A 538 12.95 23.99 9.58
CA THR A 538 13.73 23.25 10.56
C THR A 538 12.92 22.06 11.13
N PRO A 539 13.58 21.03 11.69
CA PRO A 539 12.88 19.94 12.37
C PRO A 539 11.91 20.41 13.47
N SER A 540 12.22 21.52 14.14
CA SER A 540 11.37 22.09 15.19
C SER A 540 10.09 22.73 14.63
N GLU A 541 10.20 23.43 13.50
CA GLU A 541 9.03 24.00 12.81
C GLU A 541 8.14 22.89 12.27
N LEU A 542 8.72 21.85 11.66
CA LEU A 542 7.95 20.70 11.18
C LEU A 542 7.24 19.96 12.32
N LYS A 543 7.90 19.78 13.48
CA LYS A 543 7.27 19.21 14.67
C LYS A 543 6.02 19.99 15.06
N ASN A 544 6.17 21.30 15.24
CA ASN A 544 5.08 22.15 15.70
C ASN A 544 3.93 22.13 14.68
N ALA A 545 4.22 22.22 13.38
CA ALA A 545 3.22 22.11 12.33
C ALA A 545 2.50 20.76 12.37
N THR A 546 3.23 19.64 12.51
CA THR A 546 2.63 18.30 12.59
C THR A 546 1.68 18.17 13.78
N ILE A 547 2.08 18.68 14.94
CA ILE A 547 1.26 18.67 16.16
C ILE A 547 -0.02 19.50 15.97
N GLU A 548 0.09 20.70 15.40
CA GLU A 548 -1.08 21.56 15.18
C GLU A 548 -2.02 20.97 14.12
N ILE A 549 -1.50 20.43 13.02
CA ILE A 549 -2.31 19.71 12.01
C ILE A 549 -3.03 18.53 12.65
N ALA A 550 -2.36 17.74 13.49
CA ALA A 550 -2.98 16.62 14.20
C ALA A 550 -4.10 17.08 15.13
N LYS A 551 -3.90 18.17 15.89
CA LYS A 551 -4.94 18.76 16.75
C LYS A 551 -6.12 19.28 15.94
N ASP A 552 -5.88 19.94 14.81
CA ASP A 552 -6.94 20.48 13.96
C ASP A 552 -7.82 19.35 13.40
N ILE A 553 -7.21 18.30 12.85
CA ILE A 553 -7.93 17.11 12.38
C ILE A 553 -8.68 16.43 13.54
N TRP A 554 -8.03 16.27 14.69
CA TRP A 554 -8.64 15.68 15.88
C TRP A 554 -9.86 16.48 16.35
N ASN A 555 -9.71 17.78 16.55
CA ASN A 555 -10.76 18.66 17.03
C ASN A 555 -11.95 18.73 16.07
N LYS A 556 -11.68 18.64 14.77
CA LYS A 556 -12.73 18.68 13.75
C LYS A 556 -13.55 17.39 13.69
N TYR A 557 -12.90 16.23 13.81
CA TYR A 557 -13.53 14.94 13.49
C TYR A 557 -13.67 13.97 14.67
N PHE A 558 -12.72 13.98 15.60
CA PHE A 558 -12.66 13.01 16.70
C PHE A 558 -13.18 13.61 18.01
N TYR A 559 -12.93 14.88 18.31
CA TYR A 559 -13.48 15.54 19.50
C TYR A 559 -15.02 15.40 19.63
N PRO A 560 -15.83 15.57 18.55
CA PRO A 560 -17.28 15.35 18.63
C PRO A 560 -17.72 13.91 18.96
N VAL A 561 -16.80 12.93 18.87
CA VAL A 561 -17.05 11.50 19.10
C VAL A 561 -16.45 11.04 20.42
N LEU A 562 -15.18 11.34 20.66
CA LEU A 562 -14.41 10.90 21.84
C LEU A 562 -14.47 11.89 23.01
N GLY A 563 -14.75 13.18 22.77
CA GLY A 563 -14.98 14.16 23.85
C GLY A 563 -13.73 14.86 24.42
N HIS A 564 -12.52 14.52 23.95
CA HIS A 564 -11.27 15.17 24.35
C HIS A 564 -10.78 16.12 23.26
N LYS A 565 -10.38 17.36 23.61
CA LYS A 565 -9.78 18.30 22.65
C LYS A 565 -8.26 18.11 22.58
N ASP A 566 -7.69 18.57 21.48
CA ASP A 566 -6.24 18.76 21.29
C ASP A 566 -5.40 17.49 21.46
N ALA A 567 -5.98 16.29 21.26
CA ALA A 567 -5.21 15.07 21.32
C ALA A 567 -4.30 14.95 20.09
N THR A 568 -3.05 14.61 20.34
CA THR A 568 -2.00 14.55 19.31
C THR A 568 -1.76 13.14 18.76
N ILE A 569 -2.55 12.15 19.23
CA ILE A 569 -2.32 10.73 18.99
C ILE A 569 -2.23 10.37 17.50
N LEU A 570 -2.88 11.12 16.62
CA LEU A 570 -2.83 10.88 15.17
C LEU A 570 -1.41 11.07 14.60
N ALA A 571 -0.52 11.83 15.25
CA ALA A 571 0.86 12.07 14.82
C ALA A 571 1.85 10.95 15.24
N ILE A 572 1.40 9.93 15.99
CA ILE A 572 2.30 8.85 16.48
C ILE A 572 2.76 7.90 15.38
N TYR A 573 2.01 7.80 14.27
CA TYR A 573 2.19 6.74 13.28
C TYR A 573 3.57 6.81 12.64
N SER A 574 4.36 5.75 12.82
CA SER A 574 5.72 5.69 12.28
C SER A 574 5.77 5.75 10.76
N HIS A 575 4.71 5.25 10.07
CA HIS A 575 4.55 5.37 8.62
C HIS A 575 4.64 6.82 8.11
N MET A 576 4.24 7.82 8.92
CA MET A 576 4.40 9.23 8.54
C MET A 576 5.86 9.63 8.41
N ILE A 577 6.77 8.92 9.09
CA ILE A 577 8.18 9.24 9.20
C ILE A 577 9.01 8.47 8.19
N ASP A 578 8.68 7.19 7.92
CA ASP A 578 9.53 6.30 7.12
C ASP A 578 8.90 5.83 5.80
N ALA A 579 7.60 6.04 5.54
CA ALA A 579 6.92 5.49 4.36
C ALA A 579 6.47 6.53 3.33
N GLY A 580 6.49 7.83 3.68
CA GLY A 580 6.26 8.96 2.77
C GLY A 580 4.90 8.99 2.07
N LEU A 581 3.94 9.74 2.62
CA LEU A 581 2.59 9.94 2.06
C LEU A 581 1.92 8.61 1.67
N TYR A 582 2.12 7.60 2.51
CA TYR A 582 1.65 6.23 2.32
C TYR A 582 0.33 5.96 3.05
N LEU A 583 0.08 6.65 4.17
CA LEU A 583 -1.08 6.38 5.02
C LEU A 583 -2.44 6.42 4.30
N PRO A 584 -2.68 7.31 3.30
CA PRO A 584 -3.93 7.31 2.55
C PRO A 584 -4.26 5.98 1.84
N ASP A 585 -3.28 5.11 1.58
CA ASP A 585 -3.51 3.80 0.92
C ASP A 585 -4.38 2.87 1.77
N TYR A 586 -4.19 2.86 3.10
CA TYR A 586 -4.92 1.98 4.00
C TYR A 586 -6.45 2.21 3.99
N PRO A 587 -6.96 3.41 4.32
CA PRO A 587 -8.41 3.65 4.32
C PRO A 587 -9.01 3.49 2.92
N VAL A 588 -8.32 3.92 1.85
CA VAL A 588 -8.78 3.69 0.47
C VAL A 588 -8.92 2.19 0.19
N GLY A 589 -7.92 1.40 0.56
CA GLY A 589 -7.95 -0.06 0.44
C GLY A 589 -9.10 -0.69 1.18
N TYR A 590 -9.32 -0.30 2.44
CA TYR A 590 -10.44 -0.81 3.21
C TYR A 590 -11.82 -0.41 2.65
N ILE A 591 -11.97 0.78 2.09
CA ILE A 591 -13.21 1.23 1.45
C ILE A 591 -13.50 0.36 0.23
N ILE A 592 -12.51 0.19 -0.66
CA ILE A 592 -12.62 -0.61 -1.88
C ILE A 592 -12.88 -2.08 -1.53
N GLN A 593 -12.10 -2.65 -0.60
CA GLN A 593 -12.30 -4.01 -0.11
C GLN A 593 -13.73 -4.22 0.38
N PHE A 594 -14.22 -3.35 1.28
CA PHE A 594 -15.55 -3.53 1.85
C PHE A 594 -16.64 -3.44 0.79
N GLN A 595 -16.49 -2.54 -0.18
CA GLN A 595 -17.42 -2.39 -1.29
C GLN A 595 -17.45 -3.65 -2.19
N ILE A 596 -16.28 -4.24 -2.49
CA ILE A 596 -16.18 -5.50 -3.23
C ILE A 596 -16.78 -6.66 -2.43
N GLU A 597 -16.44 -6.78 -1.14
CA GLU A 597 -16.95 -7.83 -0.25
C GLU A 597 -18.47 -7.79 -0.16
N GLU A 598 -19.07 -6.62 0.10
CA GLU A 598 -20.54 -6.47 0.15
C GLU A 598 -21.20 -6.85 -1.18
N TYR A 599 -20.60 -6.50 -2.31
CA TYR A 599 -21.12 -6.88 -3.62
C TYR A 599 -21.11 -8.40 -3.83
N ILE A 600 -20.03 -9.08 -3.44
CA ILE A 600 -19.85 -10.52 -3.68
C ILE A 600 -20.69 -11.41 -2.74
N LYS A 601 -21.15 -10.91 -1.59
CA LYS A 601 -21.85 -11.73 -0.57
C LYS A 601 -23.00 -12.60 -1.09
N GLU A 602 -23.77 -12.10 -2.05
CA GLU A 602 -24.93 -12.81 -2.62
C GLU A 602 -24.63 -13.42 -4.00
N LYS A 603 -23.36 -13.51 -4.38
CA LYS A 603 -22.89 -13.93 -5.71
C LYS A 603 -21.88 -15.06 -5.59
N ASN A 604 -21.62 -15.71 -6.72
CA ASN A 604 -20.54 -16.67 -6.82
C ASN A 604 -19.19 -15.91 -6.90
N LEU A 605 -18.33 -16.13 -5.90
CA LEU A 605 -17.03 -15.48 -5.79
C LEU A 605 -16.18 -15.69 -7.04
N ALA A 606 -16.06 -16.94 -7.52
CA ALA A 606 -15.20 -17.27 -8.65
C ALA A 606 -15.56 -16.49 -9.92
N ASN A 607 -16.84 -16.50 -10.29
CA ASN A 607 -17.34 -15.83 -11.49
C ASN A 607 -17.11 -14.32 -11.43
N GLU A 608 -17.38 -13.71 -10.27
CA GLU A 608 -17.20 -12.27 -10.10
C GLU A 608 -15.72 -11.89 -10.06
N MET A 609 -14.88 -12.69 -9.39
CA MET A 609 -13.44 -12.46 -9.33
C MET A 609 -12.80 -12.54 -10.72
N GLU A 610 -13.05 -13.61 -11.49
CA GLU A 610 -12.50 -13.71 -12.85
C GLU A 610 -12.97 -12.53 -13.72
N ARG A 611 -14.26 -12.17 -13.65
CA ARG A 611 -14.80 -11.01 -14.40
C ARG A 611 -14.12 -9.70 -14.03
N MET A 612 -13.90 -9.47 -12.73
CA MET A 612 -13.28 -8.25 -12.20
C MET A 612 -11.78 -8.18 -12.53
N CYS A 613 -11.03 -9.27 -12.35
CA CYS A 613 -9.60 -9.32 -12.69
C CYS A 613 -9.33 -9.06 -14.17
N LYS A 614 -10.27 -9.43 -15.07
CA LYS A 614 -10.16 -9.16 -16.51
C LYS A 614 -10.38 -7.70 -16.92
N LEU A 615 -10.82 -6.84 -16.00
CA LEU A 615 -10.90 -5.40 -16.28
C LEU A 615 -9.51 -4.77 -16.44
N GLY A 616 -8.49 -5.36 -15.81
CA GLY A 616 -7.10 -4.92 -15.94
C GLY A 616 -6.78 -3.62 -15.22
N SER A 617 -5.56 -3.14 -15.44
CA SER A 617 -5.08 -1.84 -14.95
C SER A 617 -5.71 -0.68 -15.74
N ILE A 618 -6.93 -0.31 -15.38
CA ILE A 618 -7.62 0.93 -15.75
C ILE A 618 -7.76 1.81 -14.50
N THR A 619 -8.30 3.04 -14.62
CA THR A 619 -8.43 3.91 -13.44
C THR A 619 -9.31 3.26 -12.35
N PRO A 620 -8.96 3.42 -11.06
CA PRO A 620 -9.68 2.81 -9.93
C PRO A 620 -11.19 3.04 -9.93
N ASP A 621 -11.63 4.27 -10.19
CA ASP A 621 -13.07 4.59 -10.22
C ASP A 621 -13.79 3.92 -11.39
N TYR A 622 -13.16 3.86 -12.57
CA TYR A 622 -13.75 3.17 -13.71
C TYR A 622 -13.79 1.66 -13.49
N TRP A 623 -12.72 1.10 -12.93
CA TRP A 623 -12.66 -0.31 -12.56
C TRP A 623 -13.79 -0.68 -11.60
N ILE A 624 -13.96 0.07 -10.50
CA ILE A 624 -14.98 -0.26 -9.49
C ILE A 624 -16.39 -0.08 -10.06
N LYS A 625 -16.63 0.93 -10.92
CA LYS A 625 -17.91 1.07 -11.63
C LYS A 625 -18.23 -0.16 -12.48
N GLN A 626 -17.26 -0.68 -13.22
CA GLN A 626 -17.43 -1.90 -14.02
C GLN A 626 -17.57 -3.15 -13.14
N ALA A 627 -16.89 -3.19 -11.99
CA ALA A 627 -16.92 -4.30 -11.06
C ALA A 627 -18.25 -4.37 -10.29
N VAL A 628 -18.68 -3.29 -9.64
CA VAL A 628 -19.82 -3.33 -8.70
C VAL A 628 -21.00 -2.43 -9.10
N GLY A 629 -20.86 -1.62 -10.16
CA GLY A 629 -21.95 -0.79 -10.70
C GLY A 629 -22.02 0.63 -10.15
N GLU A 630 -21.11 1.01 -9.25
CA GLU A 630 -21.06 2.35 -8.64
C GLU A 630 -19.60 2.80 -8.43
N SER A 631 -19.39 4.11 -8.28
CA SER A 631 -18.08 4.71 -7.96
C SER A 631 -17.53 4.23 -6.61
N ILE A 632 -16.25 4.49 -6.35
CA ILE A 632 -15.65 4.26 -5.03
C ILE A 632 -16.44 5.07 -4.00
N SER A 633 -16.97 4.39 -2.98
CA SER A 633 -17.86 5.02 -2.01
C SER A 633 -17.74 4.41 -0.62
N VAL A 634 -17.95 5.25 0.40
CA VAL A 634 -18.03 4.83 1.81
C VAL A 634 -19.42 4.31 2.18
N GLU A 635 -20.42 4.51 1.31
CA GLU A 635 -21.82 4.16 1.58
C GLU A 635 -22.06 2.67 1.87
N PRO A 636 -21.43 1.69 1.20
CA PRO A 636 -21.57 0.28 1.56
C PRO A 636 -21.22 0.02 3.04
N LEU A 637 -20.09 0.57 3.49
CA LEU A 637 -19.64 0.46 4.88
C LEU A 637 -20.60 1.17 5.85
N LEU A 638 -21.02 2.39 5.54
CA LEU A 638 -21.97 3.13 6.37
C LEU A 638 -23.34 2.44 6.45
N LYS A 639 -23.84 1.85 5.37
CA LYS A 639 -25.08 1.06 5.37
C LYS A 639 -24.95 -0.19 6.24
N ALA A 640 -23.83 -0.92 6.13
CA ALA A 640 -23.57 -2.10 6.96
C ALA A 640 -23.49 -1.73 8.46
N ALA A 641 -22.73 -0.68 8.80
CA ALA A 641 -22.65 -0.18 10.17
C ALA A 641 -24.00 0.31 10.71
N ARG A 642 -24.81 0.97 9.88
CA ARG A 642 -26.17 1.40 10.25
C ARG A 642 -27.10 0.22 10.55
N ARG A 643 -26.98 -0.90 9.81
CA ARG A 643 -27.70 -2.14 10.12
C ARG A 643 -27.22 -2.71 11.45
N ALA A 644 -25.91 -2.79 11.65
CA ALA A 644 -25.31 -3.28 12.89
C ALA A 644 -25.75 -2.47 14.12
N LEU A 645 -25.68 -1.14 14.07
CA LEU A 645 -26.12 -0.26 15.15
C LEU A 645 -27.62 -0.38 15.49
N LYS A 646 -28.46 -0.83 14.55
CA LYS A 646 -29.88 -1.11 14.83
C LYS A 646 -30.09 -2.47 15.48
N ALA A 647 -29.25 -3.45 15.15
CA ALA A 647 -29.36 -4.82 15.64
C ALA A 647 -28.74 -4.99 17.03
N ILE A 648 -27.55 -4.42 17.26
CA ILE A 648 -26.72 -4.67 18.45
C ILE A 648 -26.27 -3.39 19.19
N GLY A 649 -26.80 -2.23 18.79
CA GLY A 649 -26.40 -0.90 19.32
C GLY A 649 -27.10 -0.45 20.59
#